data_AF-A0A6A6D3J0-F1
#
_entry.id   AF-A0A6A6D3J0-F1
#
_cell.length_a   1.000
_cell.length_b   1.000
_cell.length_c   1.000
_cell.angle_alpha   90.00
_cell.angle_beta   90.00
_cell.angle_gamma   90.00
#
_symmetry.space_group_name_H-M   'P 1'
#
loop_
_entity.id
_entity.type
_entity.pdbx_description
1 polymer ?
#
loop_
_entity_poly.entity_id
_entity_poly.type
_entity_poly.pdbx_seq_one_letter_code
_entity_poly.pdbx_strand_id
1 'polypeptide(L)'
;MSLLADSNVGEHVARYPQLVSFIGDTNAGKSTIIKILIRRQQLHNSKTTEGEFPSPISGSDAHEKTPTTGDVHLYADPGTARTQFPLLFADCEGLEGGTGEPSAIQFRRNAAARAESAARLVRRPRAIWMRHPRPIEWATSEDKRSRDFVVKELYPRLLYTFSDVTVFVLKNPKTFQSVLKKLIRWGVASLEKSLNVPRLPHAIVVLNMSNVEVDEWNPEIATEAFLNSIGARSGLGDDHEFKTLAANWKRGTDDEITNTYALLHKYYSSFTVVRVPSGAGRFTLLEQQAGVLQRVIEDKCAESFIVKNRYHMPVTSDGVTRYLQAGFDHFAKTLDIPFDFIKAELKNNPLPEDFADHIWALLLMILQLPALQPEQIMDTLGKYVASCIQLDAMQRDEGPVADLFRGYVPSLEAVLTEFRDKHWPCSFKDAKGQACKNSCSGHIAKGHQNEAGKPIGLGTHETNVDFYYYKQKWLAAIENRVMTIDKAVQIPDETSRHGLRAKFRSHILRDFMTKSFDNFRIMGARERFVSHTTCIACLQTIPEHVLPCGHVVCTDCVNIHGKSLSDCVTLIEQCPLHDTDRFVEPWRISTKPRHAGVRVLSLDGGGVRGIIELEVLKAIQDELGGSLSIQAFLDLIVGTSTGGIIALALGTKQWSLARCTDDFLSLCNDAFTKRDPESIPKWMTLFARQSIYKTKPLYGALRKSLGDDLMFGGTHEQQAQFPLKVAVTTHSDIGKGPAIITNYSRPDNSNDEYDLIRSSHPEQEMKVWEAAAATSAAPKYFKTFIHEATDRSFVDGALYWNNPAVLAESERQLLWPDKAAVEPDILLSIGTGQHTAHINEQIAAQDSGNTP
;
A
#
# COMPACT_ATOMS: atom_id res chain seq x y z
N MET A 1 3.68 -0.92 -14.60
CA MET A 1 4.00 -0.92 -13.16
C MET A 1 5.25 -0.11 -12.83
N SER A 2 6.39 -0.13 -13.56
CA SER A 2 7.49 0.80 -13.22
C SER A 2 7.10 2.29 -13.35
N LEU A 3 6.15 2.62 -14.24
CA LEU A 3 5.58 3.98 -14.35
C LEU A 3 4.70 4.41 -13.15
N LEU A 4 4.27 3.47 -12.32
CA LEU A 4 3.49 3.70 -11.09
C LEU A 4 4.37 3.63 -9.83
N ALA A 5 5.63 3.19 -9.96
CA ALA A 5 6.58 3.02 -8.86
C ALA A 5 7.44 4.27 -8.62
N ASP A 6 7.53 5.19 -9.60
CA ASP A 6 8.21 6.48 -9.45
C ASP A 6 7.25 7.50 -8.79
N SER A 7 7.01 7.32 -7.49
CA SER A 7 6.24 8.24 -6.64
C SER A 7 6.91 9.61 -6.50
N ASN A 8 8.25 9.68 -6.65
CA ASN A 8 9.04 10.91 -6.56
C ASN A 8 9.85 11.16 -7.84
N VAL A 9 9.45 12.14 -8.63
CA VAL A 9 10.28 12.72 -9.71
C VAL A 9 10.24 14.24 -9.58
N GLY A 10 11.16 14.83 -8.80
CA GLY A 10 11.34 16.28 -8.70
C GLY A 10 10.64 16.97 -7.52
N GLU A 11 10.10 18.17 -7.75
CA GLU A 11 9.61 19.15 -6.73
C GLU A 11 8.30 18.79 -5.99
N HIS A 12 7.65 17.65 -6.30
CA HIS A 12 6.32 17.34 -5.77
C HIS A 12 6.34 16.25 -4.69
N VAL A 13 5.81 16.57 -3.50
CA VAL A 13 5.78 15.72 -2.28
C VAL A 13 4.81 14.52 -2.40
N ALA A 14 3.77 14.60 -3.26
CA ALA A 14 2.84 13.51 -3.52
C ALA A 14 2.23 13.59 -4.93
N ARG A 15 2.07 12.45 -5.61
CA ARG A 15 1.51 12.34 -6.97
C ARG A 15 0.23 11.51 -7.00
N TYR A 16 -0.77 11.97 -7.77
CA TYR A 16 -2.11 11.37 -7.88
C TYR A 16 -2.37 10.92 -9.33
N PRO A 17 -2.06 9.67 -9.69
CA PRO A 17 -2.22 9.19 -11.05
C PRO A 17 -3.69 9.11 -11.45
N GLN A 18 -3.95 9.47 -12.71
CA GLN A 18 -5.29 9.47 -13.30
C GLN A 18 -5.38 8.31 -14.30
N LEU A 19 -6.28 7.35 -14.03
CA LEU A 19 -6.37 6.12 -14.82
C LEU A 19 -7.47 6.23 -15.89
N VAL A 20 -7.08 6.04 -17.14
CA VAL A 20 -7.98 6.11 -18.31
C VAL A 20 -7.97 4.77 -19.04
N SER A 21 -9.08 4.04 -19.00
CA SER A 21 -9.19 2.73 -19.63
C SER A 21 -9.84 2.80 -21.00
N PHE A 22 -9.11 2.38 -22.04
CA PHE A 22 -9.62 2.24 -23.40
C PHE A 22 -10.20 0.84 -23.60
N ILE A 23 -11.48 0.81 -23.95
CA ILE A 23 -12.30 -0.40 -24.06
C ILE A 23 -13.05 -0.35 -25.40
N GLY A 24 -13.35 -1.51 -25.98
CA GLY A 24 -14.10 -1.60 -27.24
C GLY A 24 -13.76 -2.85 -28.02
N ASP A 25 -14.58 -3.16 -29.03
CA ASP A 25 -14.45 -4.38 -29.82
C ASP A 25 -13.06 -4.49 -30.48
N THR A 26 -12.64 -5.71 -30.79
CA THR A 26 -11.39 -5.97 -31.53
C THR A 26 -11.42 -5.19 -32.85
N ASN A 27 -10.29 -4.61 -33.24
CA ASN A 27 -10.15 -3.71 -34.39
C ASN A 27 -10.89 -2.36 -34.34
N ALA A 28 -11.48 -1.93 -33.22
CA ALA A 28 -12.08 -0.59 -33.15
C ALA A 28 -11.05 0.57 -33.31
N GLY A 29 -9.75 0.29 -33.19
CA GLY A 29 -8.67 1.28 -33.32
C GLY A 29 -8.20 1.89 -32.00
N LYS A 30 -8.45 1.21 -30.87
CA LYS A 30 -8.04 1.63 -29.50
C LYS A 30 -6.55 1.97 -29.41
N SER A 31 -5.70 0.98 -29.69
CA SER A 31 -4.25 1.12 -29.70
C SER A 31 -3.78 2.22 -30.66
N THR A 32 -4.46 2.40 -31.79
CA THR A 32 -4.16 3.49 -32.73
C THR A 32 -4.43 4.87 -32.11
N ILE A 33 -5.54 5.04 -31.39
CA ILE A 33 -5.87 6.30 -30.72
C ILE A 33 -4.87 6.60 -29.61
N ILE A 34 -4.56 5.63 -28.74
CA ILE A 34 -3.55 5.80 -27.68
C ILE A 34 -2.20 6.22 -28.28
N LYS A 35 -1.79 5.58 -29.39
CA LYS A 35 -0.57 5.94 -30.11
C LYS A 35 -0.59 7.37 -30.66
N ILE A 36 -1.74 7.83 -31.17
CA ILE A 36 -1.90 9.21 -31.64
C ILE A 36 -1.76 10.20 -30.47
N LEU A 37 -2.39 9.93 -29.33
CA LEU A 37 -2.30 10.78 -28.13
C LEU A 37 -0.84 10.89 -27.61
N ILE A 38 -0.15 9.76 -27.45
CA ILE A 38 1.25 9.73 -26.99
C ILE A 38 2.18 10.48 -27.95
N ARG A 39 2.05 10.24 -29.27
CA ARG A 39 2.89 10.91 -30.27
C ARG A 39 2.66 12.40 -30.32
N ARG A 40 1.41 12.85 -30.18
CA ARG A 40 1.06 14.27 -30.14
C ARG A 40 1.82 14.97 -28.99
N GLN A 41 1.84 14.36 -27.79
CA GLN A 41 2.56 14.94 -26.66
C GLN A 41 4.09 14.93 -26.86
N GLN A 42 4.65 13.87 -27.44
CA GLN A 42 6.08 13.81 -27.76
C GLN A 42 6.49 14.93 -28.74
N LEU A 43 5.67 15.20 -29.75
CA LEU A 43 5.94 16.26 -30.73
C LEU A 43 5.86 17.66 -30.13
N HIS A 44 4.99 17.89 -29.15
CA HIS A 44 4.86 19.18 -28.48
C HIS A 44 5.87 19.39 -27.33
N ASN A 45 6.46 18.33 -26.79
CA ASN A 45 7.34 18.42 -25.63
C ASN A 45 8.83 18.22 -26.02
N SER A 46 9.54 19.35 -26.19
CA SER A 46 10.94 19.41 -26.66
C SER A 46 11.97 18.71 -25.76
N LYS A 47 11.56 18.26 -24.56
CA LYS A 47 12.41 17.57 -23.57
C LYS A 47 12.31 16.03 -23.63
N THR A 48 11.48 15.46 -24.49
CA THR A 48 11.26 13.99 -24.55
C THR A 48 12.02 13.37 -25.71
N THR A 49 12.78 12.30 -25.45
CA THR A 49 13.49 11.53 -26.49
C THR A 49 12.63 10.40 -27.05
N GLU A 50 12.71 10.15 -28.36
CA GLU A 50 12.04 9.02 -29.02
C GLU A 50 12.46 7.69 -28.36
N GLY A 51 11.52 6.99 -27.72
CA GLY A 51 11.76 5.73 -26.99
C GLY A 51 11.65 5.80 -25.46
N GLU A 52 11.54 6.99 -24.87
CA GLU A 52 11.33 7.17 -23.42
C GLU A 52 9.93 6.71 -22.97
N PHE A 53 8.91 6.99 -23.79
CA PHE A 53 7.53 6.59 -23.54
C PHE A 53 7.06 5.60 -24.61
N PRO A 54 6.90 4.30 -24.27
CA PRO A 54 6.43 3.31 -25.23
C PRO A 54 4.97 3.58 -25.63
N SER A 55 4.63 3.31 -26.88
CA SER A 55 3.26 3.38 -27.40
C SER A 55 2.84 2.00 -27.94
N PRO A 56 1.54 1.67 -27.94
CA PRO A 56 1.07 0.36 -28.41
C PRO A 56 1.35 0.12 -29.91
N ILE A 57 1.49 -1.15 -30.30
CA ILE A 57 1.68 -1.59 -31.68
C ILE A 57 0.29 -1.76 -32.33
N SER A 58 -0.05 -0.88 -33.27
CA SER A 58 -1.30 -0.97 -34.04
C SER A 58 -1.27 -2.17 -35.00
N GLY A 59 -2.34 -2.97 -35.04
CA GLY A 59 -2.45 -4.14 -35.93
C GLY A 59 -2.37 -3.80 -37.41
N SER A 60 -1.86 -4.74 -38.22
CA SER A 60 -1.80 -4.64 -39.69
C SER A 60 -3.09 -5.11 -40.35
N ASP A 61 -3.50 -4.49 -41.45
CA ASP A 61 -4.69 -4.88 -42.25
C ASP A 61 -4.64 -6.33 -42.80
N ALA A 62 -3.47 -6.99 -42.77
CA ALA A 62 -3.28 -8.37 -43.22
C ALA A 62 -3.84 -9.46 -42.27
N HIS A 63 -4.16 -9.12 -41.00
CA HIS A 63 -4.60 -10.08 -39.99
C HIS A 63 -5.85 -9.59 -39.23
N GLU A 64 -6.94 -9.38 -39.97
CA GLU A 64 -8.16 -8.73 -39.50
C GLU A 64 -8.95 -9.50 -38.41
N LYS A 65 -8.65 -10.78 -38.15
CA LYS A 65 -9.39 -11.60 -37.16
C LYS A 65 -8.58 -11.98 -35.92
N THR A 66 -7.31 -11.58 -35.83
CA THR A 66 -6.43 -12.00 -34.73
C THR A 66 -6.30 -10.88 -33.70
N PRO A 67 -6.56 -11.12 -32.40
CA PRO A 67 -6.39 -10.11 -31.36
C PRO A 67 -4.94 -9.57 -31.34
N THR A 68 -4.77 -8.25 -31.17
CA THR A 68 -3.47 -7.57 -31.24
C THR A 68 -2.74 -7.51 -29.90
N THR A 69 -3.46 -7.43 -28.78
CA THR A 69 -2.95 -7.15 -27.42
C THR A 69 -3.46 -8.19 -26.43
N GLY A 70 -2.64 -9.20 -26.14
CA GLY A 70 -3.08 -10.31 -25.31
C GLY A 70 -3.36 -10.00 -23.83
N ASP A 71 -2.90 -8.86 -23.34
CA ASP A 71 -2.96 -8.47 -21.93
C ASP A 71 -3.44 -7.01 -21.80
N VAL A 72 -3.85 -6.60 -20.60
CA VAL A 72 -4.03 -5.16 -20.29
C VAL A 72 -2.64 -4.50 -20.21
N HIS A 73 -2.44 -3.46 -20.99
CA HIS A 73 -1.18 -2.71 -21.03
C HIS A 73 -1.37 -1.28 -20.55
N LEU A 74 -0.43 -0.78 -19.75
CA LEU A 74 -0.47 0.58 -19.21
C LEU A 74 0.62 1.44 -19.86
N TYR A 75 0.23 2.59 -20.41
CA TYR A 75 1.10 3.56 -21.07
C TYR A 75 0.98 4.91 -20.37
N ALA A 76 2.10 5.61 -20.16
CA ALA A 76 2.07 6.96 -19.58
C ALA A 76 1.98 8.02 -20.67
N ASP A 77 1.20 9.07 -20.39
CA ASP A 77 1.12 10.26 -21.21
C ASP A 77 2.40 11.12 -21.05
N PRO A 78 3.16 11.38 -22.12
CA PRO A 78 4.43 12.11 -22.04
C PRO A 78 4.30 13.56 -21.54
N GLY A 79 3.14 14.19 -21.72
CA GLY A 79 2.90 15.58 -21.30
C GLY A 79 2.72 15.70 -19.79
N THR A 80 2.07 14.71 -19.18
CA THR A 80 1.70 14.72 -17.75
C THR A 80 2.56 13.79 -16.89
N ALA A 81 3.35 12.89 -17.49
CA ALA A 81 4.13 11.85 -16.80
C ALA A 81 5.11 12.35 -15.72
N ARG A 82 5.48 13.64 -15.70
CA ARG A 82 6.34 14.25 -14.67
C ARG A 82 5.63 15.29 -13.80
N THR A 83 4.32 15.41 -13.93
CA THR A 83 3.50 16.34 -13.13
C THR A 83 2.96 15.66 -11.87
N GLN A 84 2.32 16.46 -11.01
CA GLN A 84 1.56 15.97 -9.85
C GLN A 84 0.41 15.02 -10.24
N PHE A 85 -0.14 15.13 -11.46
CA PHE A 85 -1.29 14.37 -11.94
C PHE A 85 -0.94 13.57 -13.21
N PRO A 86 -0.12 12.50 -13.11
CA PRO A 86 0.25 11.72 -14.28
C PRO A 86 -0.94 10.98 -14.87
N LEU A 87 -1.18 11.16 -16.17
CA LEU A 87 -2.23 10.46 -16.92
C LEU A 87 -1.71 9.12 -17.44
N LEU A 88 -2.48 8.05 -17.20
CA LEU A 88 -2.12 6.69 -17.56
C LEU A 88 -3.20 6.05 -18.41
N PHE A 89 -2.83 5.62 -19.61
CA PHE A 89 -3.71 4.95 -20.58
C PHE A 89 -3.61 3.43 -20.45
N ALA A 90 -4.70 2.79 -20.02
CA ALA A 90 -4.83 1.33 -20.03
C ALA A 90 -5.45 0.89 -21.37
N ASP A 91 -4.70 0.12 -22.16
CA ASP A 91 -5.17 -0.54 -23.38
C ASP A 91 -5.66 -1.95 -23.03
N CYS A 92 -6.96 -2.20 -23.21
CA CYS A 92 -7.59 -3.48 -22.94
C CYS A 92 -8.30 -4.01 -24.21
N GLU A 93 -8.07 -5.27 -24.56
CA GLU A 93 -8.94 -5.96 -25.51
C GLU A 93 -10.34 -6.09 -24.90
N GLY A 94 -11.35 -5.58 -25.60
CA GLY A 94 -12.69 -5.37 -25.05
C GLY A 94 -13.56 -6.63 -24.95
N LEU A 95 -14.82 -6.35 -24.62
CA LEU A 95 -15.88 -7.15 -23.97
C LEU A 95 -16.25 -8.53 -24.54
N GLU A 96 -15.66 -8.94 -25.66
CA GLU A 96 -15.89 -10.25 -26.29
C GLU A 96 -14.53 -10.91 -26.53
N GLY A 97 -14.12 -11.78 -25.62
CA GLY A 97 -12.86 -12.47 -25.71
C GLY A 97 -12.92 -13.51 -26.81
N GLY A 98 -12.36 -13.20 -27.98
CA GLY A 98 -12.12 -14.23 -29.00
C GLY A 98 -11.26 -15.37 -28.42
N THR A 99 -11.53 -16.61 -28.81
CA THR A 99 -10.76 -17.80 -28.38
C THR A 99 -9.37 -17.89 -29.03
N GLY A 100 -9.07 -17.02 -30.00
CA GLY A 100 -7.79 -17.00 -30.71
C GLY A 100 -6.64 -16.45 -29.88
N GLU A 101 -5.47 -17.07 -29.99
CA GLU A 101 -4.25 -16.61 -29.32
C GLU A 101 -3.80 -15.24 -29.89
N PRO A 102 -3.63 -14.21 -29.05
CA PRO A 102 -3.22 -12.87 -29.49
C PRO A 102 -1.86 -12.84 -30.18
N SER A 103 -1.74 -11.99 -31.20
CA SER A 103 -0.52 -11.81 -31.99
C SER A 103 0.70 -11.45 -31.14
N ALA A 104 0.52 -10.62 -30.09
CA ALA A 104 1.58 -10.25 -29.16
C ALA A 104 2.17 -11.45 -28.38
N ILE A 105 1.34 -12.46 -28.06
CA ILE A 105 1.79 -13.69 -27.37
C ILE A 105 2.57 -14.58 -28.34
N GLN A 106 2.11 -14.70 -29.59
CA GLN A 106 2.85 -15.40 -30.65
C GLN A 106 4.19 -14.73 -30.93
N PHE A 107 4.25 -13.40 -31.00
CA PHE A 107 5.49 -12.64 -31.15
C PHE A 107 6.43 -12.81 -29.96
N ARG A 108 5.95 -12.74 -28.69
CA ARG A 108 6.79 -13.01 -27.51
C ARG A 108 7.35 -14.43 -27.51
N ARG A 109 6.55 -15.42 -27.91
CA ARG A 109 6.97 -16.82 -27.99
C ARG A 109 8.05 -17.01 -29.07
N ASN A 110 7.87 -16.38 -30.22
CA ASN A 110 8.86 -16.38 -31.31
C ASN A 110 10.12 -15.57 -30.97
N ALA A 111 9.98 -14.47 -30.22
CA ALA A 111 11.10 -13.66 -29.73
C ALA A 111 11.88 -14.37 -28.62
N ALA A 112 11.20 -15.11 -27.72
CA ALA A 112 11.86 -15.94 -26.71
C ALA A 112 12.66 -17.08 -27.36
N ALA A 113 12.11 -17.72 -28.41
CA ALA A 113 12.82 -18.71 -29.21
C ALA A 113 14.03 -18.13 -29.97
N ARG A 114 13.96 -16.87 -30.40
CA ARG A 114 15.10 -16.15 -31.03
C ARG A 114 16.13 -15.63 -30.01
N ALA A 115 15.69 -15.23 -28.82
CA ALA A 115 16.56 -14.73 -27.74
C ALA A 115 17.45 -15.84 -27.15
N GLU A 116 16.99 -17.10 -27.16
CA GLU A 116 17.83 -18.27 -26.85
C GLU A 116 19.04 -18.41 -27.78
N SER A 117 18.98 -17.82 -28.99
CA SER A 117 20.08 -17.87 -29.96
C SER A 117 21.03 -16.67 -29.90
N ALA A 118 20.67 -15.59 -29.20
CA ALA A 118 21.38 -14.30 -29.24
C ALA A 118 21.87 -13.76 -27.88
N ALA A 119 21.62 -14.46 -26.78
CA ALA A 119 22.02 -14.02 -25.44
C ALA A 119 23.52 -14.30 -25.13
N ARG A 120 24.42 -13.52 -25.75
CA ARG A 120 25.83 -13.41 -25.30
C ARG A 120 26.37 -11.99 -25.15
N LEU A 121 25.61 -10.94 -25.45
CA LEU A 121 26.03 -9.57 -25.14
C LEU A 121 24.84 -8.68 -24.74
N VAL A 122 25.13 -7.76 -23.82
CA VAL A 122 24.30 -6.68 -23.25
C VAL A 122 23.50 -7.04 -21.98
N ARG A 123 24.08 -6.63 -20.84
CA ARG A 123 23.45 -6.55 -19.52
C ARG A 123 22.54 -5.29 -19.46
N ARG A 124 21.24 -5.49 -19.30
CA ARG A 124 20.32 -4.55 -18.61
C ARG A 124 19.27 -5.35 -17.84
N PRO A 125 19.11 -5.18 -16.51
CA PRO A 125 18.12 -5.92 -15.74
C PRO A 125 16.81 -5.13 -15.67
N ARG A 126 15.96 -5.22 -16.70
CA ARG A 126 14.58 -4.65 -16.67
C ARG A 126 13.47 -5.70 -16.71
N ALA A 127 13.80 -6.99 -16.65
CA ALA A 127 12.84 -8.07 -16.95
C ALA A 127 12.71 -9.14 -15.85
N ILE A 128 12.68 -8.74 -14.57
CA ILE A 128 12.44 -9.68 -13.45
C ILE A 128 11.07 -9.46 -12.78
N TRP A 129 10.41 -8.33 -13.05
CA TRP A 129 9.15 -7.91 -12.40
C TRP A 129 7.87 -8.63 -12.82
N MET A 130 7.96 -9.70 -13.60
CA MET A 130 6.79 -10.51 -13.96
C MET A 130 7.18 -11.98 -13.94
N ARG A 131 6.71 -12.71 -12.92
CA ARG A 131 6.12 -14.08 -13.03
C ARG A 131 5.91 -14.72 -11.65
N HIS A 132 4.97 -14.18 -10.87
CA HIS A 132 4.17 -15.02 -9.98
C HIS A 132 2.77 -15.10 -10.57
N PRO A 133 2.40 -16.20 -11.25
CA PRO A 133 1.02 -16.39 -11.66
C PRO A 133 0.17 -16.48 -10.39
N ARG A 134 -0.74 -15.52 -10.20
CA ARG A 134 -1.73 -15.57 -9.12
C ARG A 134 -2.85 -16.53 -9.55
N PRO A 135 -3.16 -17.58 -8.76
CA PRO A 135 -4.23 -18.50 -9.11
C PRO A 135 -5.59 -17.79 -9.02
N ILE A 136 -6.47 -18.10 -9.96
CA ILE A 136 -7.87 -17.68 -9.91
C ILE A 136 -8.65 -18.82 -9.25
N GLU A 137 -9.12 -18.62 -8.02
CA GLU A 137 -9.70 -19.70 -7.18
C GLU A 137 -11.04 -20.19 -7.72
N TRP A 138 -11.85 -19.29 -8.29
CA TRP A 138 -13.15 -19.64 -8.85
C TRP A 138 -13.06 -20.29 -10.25
N ALA A 139 -11.88 -20.36 -10.88
CA ALA A 139 -11.68 -20.96 -12.20
C ALA A 139 -11.61 -22.51 -12.13
N THR A 140 -12.66 -23.11 -11.55
CA THR A 140 -12.74 -24.55 -11.26
C THR A 140 -13.25 -25.39 -12.44
N SER A 141 -14.09 -24.83 -13.32
CA SER A 141 -14.62 -25.48 -14.52
C SER A 141 -13.92 -25.02 -15.80
N GLU A 142 -14.02 -25.80 -16.87
CA GLU A 142 -13.41 -25.50 -18.18
C GLU A 142 -13.92 -24.17 -18.77
N ASP A 143 -15.21 -23.89 -18.64
CA ASP A 143 -15.81 -22.62 -19.07
C ASP A 143 -15.25 -21.42 -18.29
N LYS A 144 -15.10 -21.55 -16.96
CA LYS A 144 -14.56 -20.48 -16.11
C LYS A 144 -13.07 -20.25 -16.29
N ARG A 145 -12.34 -21.24 -16.82
CA ARG A 145 -10.92 -21.12 -17.20
C ARG A 145 -10.72 -20.44 -18.56
N SER A 146 -11.79 -20.27 -19.34
CA SER A 146 -11.69 -19.63 -20.65
C SER A 146 -11.28 -18.16 -20.51
N ARG A 147 -10.44 -17.69 -21.45
CA ARG A 147 -10.08 -16.26 -21.56
C ARG A 147 -11.32 -15.38 -21.68
N ASP A 148 -12.33 -15.85 -22.41
CA ASP A 148 -13.59 -15.13 -22.59
C ASP A 148 -14.30 -14.87 -21.26
N PHE A 149 -14.40 -15.88 -20.39
CA PHE A 149 -15.00 -15.71 -19.06
C PHE A 149 -14.19 -14.75 -18.18
N VAL A 150 -12.86 -14.87 -18.17
CA VAL A 150 -11.99 -13.96 -17.39
C VAL A 150 -12.13 -12.51 -17.88
N VAL A 151 -12.12 -12.28 -19.19
CA VAL A 151 -12.29 -10.93 -19.77
C VAL A 151 -13.70 -10.40 -19.50
N LYS A 152 -14.74 -11.24 -19.53
CA LYS A 152 -16.12 -10.82 -19.27
C LYS A 152 -16.43 -10.54 -17.81
N GLU A 153 -15.79 -11.23 -16.87
CA GLU A 153 -16.11 -11.10 -15.45
C GLU A 153 -15.06 -10.30 -14.67
N LEU A 154 -13.76 -10.54 -14.89
CA LEU A 154 -12.71 -9.93 -14.06
C LEU A 154 -12.35 -8.51 -14.52
N TYR A 155 -12.15 -8.31 -15.83
CA TYR A 155 -11.68 -7.02 -16.36
C TYR A 155 -12.66 -5.86 -16.10
N PRO A 156 -13.99 -6.04 -16.22
CA PRO A 156 -14.93 -4.99 -15.83
C PRO A 156 -14.74 -4.54 -14.39
N ARG A 157 -14.73 -5.50 -13.47
CA ARG A 157 -14.65 -5.26 -12.03
C ARG A 157 -13.35 -4.55 -11.63
N LEU A 158 -12.28 -4.66 -12.41
CA LEU A 158 -11.04 -3.93 -12.19
C LEU A 158 -11.05 -2.57 -12.93
N LEU A 159 -11.20 -2.57 -14.24
CA LEU A 159 -11.03 -1.36 -15.04
C LEU A 159 -12.15 -0.33 -14.78
N TYR A 160 -13.40 -0.75 -14.56
CA TYR A 160 -14.48 0.19 -14.21
C TYR A 160 -14.23 0.83 -12.85
N THR A 161 -13.88 -0.01 -11.87
CA THR A 161 -13.82 0.34 -10.45
C THR A 161 -12.65 1.27 -10.13
N PHE A 162 -11.53 1.15 -10.85
CA PHE A 162 -10.32 1.94 -10.61
C PHE A 162 -10.07 3.07 -11.61
N SER A 163 -10.83 3.15 -12.72
CA SER A 163 -10.63 4.23 -13.70
C SER A 163 -11.35 5.51 -13.32
N ASP A 164 -10.71 6.65 -13.60
CA ASP A 164 -11.37 7.96 -13.61
C ASP A 164 -12.22 8.12 -14.87
N VAL A 165 -11.72 7.62 -15.99
CA VAL A 165 -12.36 7.74 -17.30
C VAL A 165 -12.32 6.39 -18.03
N THR A 166 -13.44 6.04 -18.64
CA THR A 166 -13.59 4.83 -19.46
C THR A 166 -13.91 5.27 -20.89
N VAL A 167 -12.99 4.97 -21.80
CA VAL A 167 -13.04 5.41 -23.20
C VAL A 167 -13.46 4.25 -24.09
N PHE A 168 -14.65 4.33 -24.65
CA PHE A 168 -15.25 3.32 -25.51
C PHE A 168 -15.04 3.66 -26.98
N VAL A 169 -14.15 2.92 -27.65
CA VAL A 169 -13.80 3.18 -29.05
C VAL A 169 -14.67 2.33 -29.97
N LEU A 170 -15.24 2.97 -30.99
CA LEU A 170 -16.14 2.36 -31.96
C LEU A 170 -15.84 2.84 -33.38
N LYS A 171 -16.06 1.97 -34.39
CA LYS A 171 -15.96 2.34 -35.81
C LYS A 171 -17.29 2.62 -36.48
N ASN A 172 -18.36 1.93 -36.07
CA ASN A 172 -19.67 2.02 -36.72
C ASN A 172 -20.73 2.56 -35.75
N PRO A 173 -21.38 3.71 -36.04
CA PRO A 173 -22.44 4.23 -35.20
C PRO A 173 -23.71 3.36 -35.20
N LYS A 174 -23.94 2.51 -36.23
CA LYS A 174 -25.14 1.66 -36.32
C LYS A 174 -25.16 0.48 -35.35
N THR A 175 -24.01 0.08 -34.81
CA THR A 175 -23.93 -0.98 -33.78
C THR A 175 -24.18 -0.43 -32.37
N PHE A 176 -24.53 0.85 -32.22
CA PHE A 176 -24.47 1.52 -30.91
C PHE A 176 -25.54 1.10 -29.89
N GLN A 177 -26.75 0.71 -30.31
CA GLN A 177 -27.74 0.17 -29.34
C GLN A 177 -27.17 -1.03 -28.57
N SER A 178 -26.36 -1.86 -29.23
CA SER A 178 -25.65 -2.96 -28.57
C SER A 178 -24.55 -2.46 -27.61
N VAL A 179 -23.92 -1.32 -27.89
CA VAL A 179 -22.88 -0.73 -27.05
C VAL A 179 -23.46 -0.10 -25.79
N LEU A 180 -24.59 0.61 -25.88
CA LEU A 180 -25.25 1.15 -24.70
C LEU A 180 -25.66 0.05 -23.72
N LYS A 181 -26.16 -1.06 -24.26
CA LYS A 181 -26.45 -2.27 -23.49
C LYS A 181 -25.20 -2.87 -22.86
N LYS A 182 -24.10 -2.95 -23.62
CA LYS A 182 -22.78 -3.36 -23.12
C LYS A 182 -22.28 -2.44 -21.99
N LEU A 183 -22.39 -1.12 -22.15
CA LEU A 183 -21.99 -0.10 -21.16
C LEU A 183 -22.73 -0.24 -19.84
N ILE A 184 -24.06 -0.41 -19.92
CA ILE A 184 -24.90 -0.58 -18.74
C ILE A 184 -24.60 -1.92 -18.08
N ARG A 185 -24.49 -3.02 -18.82
CA ARG A 185 -24.10 -4.33 -18.27
C ARG A 185 -22.74 -4.30 -17.58
N TRP A 186 -21.78 -3.60 -18.18
CA TRP A 186 -20.45 -3.40 -17.61
C TRP A 186 -20.52 -2.62 -16.29
N GLY A 187 -21.29 -1.52 -16.29
CA GLY A 187 -21.62 -0.77 -15.08
C GLY A 187 -22.27 -1.65 -14.02
N VAL A 188 -23.30 -2.43 -14.35
CA VAL A 188 -23.97 -3.34 -13.40
C VAL A 188 -23.01 -4.36 -12.80
N ALA A 189 -22.22 -5.05 -13.63
CA ALA A 189 -21.30 -6.10 -13.21
C ALA A 189 -20.23 -5.60 -12.23
N SER A 190 -19.88 -4.31 -12.29
CA SER A 190 -18.83 -3.69 -11.47
C SER A 190 -19.39 -2.86 -10.31
N LEU A 191 -20.50 -2.15 -10.52
CA LEU A 191 -21.14 -1.27 -9.55
C LEU A 191 -21.71 -2.07 -8.38
N GLU A 192 -22.39 -3.18 -8.64
CA GLU A 192 -23.00 -4.02 -7.59
C GLU A 192 -21.94 -4.83 -6.83
N LYS A 193 -20.71 -4.91 -7.35
CA LYS A 193 -19.60 -5.67 -6.75
C LYS A 193 -18.55 -4.78 -6.09
N SER A 194 -18.94 -3.57 -5.71
CA SER A 194 -18.08 -2.66 -4.96
C SER A 194 -18.88 -1.80 -3.96
N LEU A 195 -18.31 -1.60 -2.77
CA LEU A 195 -18.82 -0.75 -1.70
C LEU A 195 -17.85 0.42 -1.48
N ASN A 196 -18.39 1.57 -1.05
CA ASN A 196 -17.60 2.75 -0.70
C ASN A 196 -16.67 3.25 -1.84
N VAL A 197 -17.13 3.11 -3.09
CA VAL A 197 -16.35 3.58 -4.25
C VAL A 197 -16.28 5.11 -4.22
N PRO A 198 -15.08 5.70 -4.36
CA PRO A 198 -14.91 7.14 -4.22
C PRO A 198 -15.66 7.94 -5.29
N ARG A 199 -15.68 7.45 -6.54
CA ARG A 199 -16.37 8.07 -7.67
C ARG A 199 -16.66 7.06 -8.78
N LEU A 200 -17.75 7.24 -9.53
CA LEU A 200 -17.99 6.47 -10.75
C LEU A 200 -17.09 6.96 -11.88
N PRO A 201 -16.64 6.10 -12.80
CA PRO A 201 -15.89 6.56 -13.96
C PRO A 201 -16.76 7.49 -14.83
N HIS A 202 -16.11 8.44 -15.50
CA HIS A 202 -16.70 9.17 -16.61
C HIS A 202 -16.68 8.29 -17.87
N ALA A 203 -17.74 8.31 -18.67
CA ALA A 203 -17.81 7.57 -19.92
C ALA A 203 -17.54 8.51 -21.11
N ILE A 204 -16.54 8.17 -21.91
CA ILE A 204 -16.27 8.84 -23.19
C ILE A 204 -16.46 7.83 -24.31
N VAL A 205 -17.29 8.13 -25.30
CA VAL A 205 -17.43 7.30 -26.50
C VAL A 205 -16.66 7.96 -27.64
N VAL A 206 -15.70 7.24 -28.21
CA VAL A 206 -14.95 7.70 -29.39
C VAL A 206 -15.48 7.03 -30.65
N LEU A 207 -16.09 7.81 -31.52
CA LEU A 207 -16.53 7.39 -32.84
C LEU A 207 -15.39 7.57 -33.84
N ASN A 208 -14.56 6.54 -33.95
CA ASN A 208 -13.41 6.45 -34.83
C ASN A 208 -13.83 6.29 -36.30
N MET A 209 -13.02 6.80 -37.22
CA MET A 209 -13.29 6.81 -38.67
C MET A 209 -14.60 7.50 -39.06
N SER A 210 -15.00 8.54 -38.32
CA SER A 210 -16.22 9.31 -38.60
C SER A 210 -16.08 10.16 -39.87
N ASN A 211 -17.17 10.28 -40.62
CA ASN A 211 -17.33 11.22 -41.74
C ASN A 211 -18.65 11.99 -41.53
N VAL A 212 -18.56 13.18 -40.93
CA VAL A 212 -19.72 14.05 -40.60
C VAL A 212 -19.50 15.49 -41.06
N GLU A 213 -20.57 16.29 -41.00
CA GLU A 213 -20.56 17.75 -41.26
C GLU A 213 -19.78 18.53 -40.18
N VAL A 214 -19.50 19.81 -40.43
CA VAL A 214 -18.51 20.62 -39.68
C VAL A 214 -18.91 20.83 -38.20
N ASP A 215 -20.20 20.90 -37.89
CA ASP A 215 -20.67 21.23 -36.53
C ASP A 215 -20.69 20.00 -35.59
N GLU A 216 -20.74 18.78 -36.13
CA GLU A 216 -20.76 17.54 -35.33
C GLU A 216 -19.38 17.12 -34.81
N TRP A 217 -18.32 17.89 -35.08
CA TRP A 217 -16.98 17.69 -34.51
C TRP A 217 -16.84 18.29 -33.10
N ASN A 218 -17.80 19.09 -32.64
CA ASN A 218 -17.86 19.58 -31.27
C ASN A 218 -18.42 18.46 -30.34
N PRO A 219 -17.76 18.13 -29.21
CA PRO A 219 -18.23 17.08 -28.30
C PRO A 219 -19.65 17.25 -27.75
N GLU A 220 -20.09 18.46 -27.48
CA GLU A 220 -21.44 18.73 -26.94
C GLU A 220 -22.51 18.44 -27.99
N ILE A 221 -22.33 18.99 -29.19
CA ILE A 221 -23.22 18.77 -30.34
C ILE A 221 -23.21 17.29 -30.72
N ALA A 222 -22.02 16.66 -30.77
CA ALA A 222 -21.88 15.24 -31.03
C ALA A 222 -22.62 14.40 -29.99
N THR A 223 -22.55 14.76 -28.71
CA THR A 223 -23.24 14.04 -27.63
C THR A 223 -24.75 14.15 -27.76
N GLU A 224 -25.29 15.34 -28.02
CA GLU A 224 -26.74 15.53 -28.16
C GLU A 224 -27.29 14.88 -29.45
N ALA A 225 -26.64 15.10 -30.60
CA ALA A 225 -27.00 14.45 -31.85
C ALA A 225 -27.02 12.93 -31.69
N PHE A 226 -26.05 12.41 -30.93
CA PHE A 226 -25.94 11.02 -30.63
C PHE A 226 -27.06 10.48 -29.74
N LEU A 227 -27.33 11.11 -28.59
CA LEU A 227 -28.40 10.70 -27.68
C LEU A 227 -29.78 10.70 -28.37
N ASN A 228 -30.00 11.65 -29.27
CA ASN A 228 -31.21 11.74 -30.08
C ASN A 228 -31.31 10.60 -31.09
N SER A 229 -30.21 10.26 -31.77
CA SER A 229 -30.19 9.20 -32.80
C SER A 229 -30.59 7.80 -32.30
N ILE A 230 -30.39 7.55 -31.01
CA ILE A 230 -30.69 6.25 -30.36
C ILE A 230 -31.95 6.30 -29.50
N GLY A 231 -32.67 7.43 -29.48
CA GLY A 231 -33.86 7.61 -28.64
C GLY A 231 -33.59 7.48 -27.15
N ALA A 232 -32.34 7.72 -26.69
CA ALA A 232 -31.96 7.49 -25.29
C ALA A 232 -32.71 8.43 -24.32
N ARG A 233 -33.17 9.59 -24.81
CA ARG A 233 -34.00 10.54 -24.07
C ARG A 233 -35.51 10.31 -24.25
N SER A 234 -35.92 9.48 -25.23
CA SER A 234 -37.33 9.25 -25.60
C SER A 234 -38.02 8.19 -24.73
N GLY A 235 -37.26 7.36 -24.01
CA GLY A 235 -37.79 6.32 -23.12
C GLY A 235 -36.75 5.23 -22.84
N LEU A 236 -37.18 4.15 -22.18
CA LEU A 236 -36.37 2.93 -21.96
C LEU A 236 -36.44 1.94 -23.15
N GLY A 237 -37.19 2.28 -24.21
CA GLY A 237 -37.46 1.38 -25.34
C GLY A 237 -38.27 0.13 -24.94
N ASP A 238 -38.22 -0.92 -25.76
CA ASP A 238 -38.80 -2.24 -25.47
C ASP A 238 -37.83 -3.23 -24.81
N ASP A 239 -36.66 -2.78 -24.37
CA ASP A 239 -35.68 -3.64 -23.72
C ASP A 239 -36.14 -3.99 -22.29
N HIS A 240 -36.57 -5.24 -22.10
CA HIS A 240 -37.01 -5.76 -20.81
C HIS A 240 -35.91 -5.65 -19.73
N GLU A 241 -34.63 -5.72 -20.11
CA GLU A 241 -33.51 -5.60 -19.19
C GLU A 241 -33.42 -4.17 -18.62
N PHE A 242 -33.54 -3.15 -19.47
CA PHE A 242 -33.50 -1.75 -19.03
C PHE A 242 -34.70 -1.39 -18.17
N LYS A 243 -35.91 -1.88 -18.52
CA LYS A 243 -37.11 -1.73 -17.68
C LYS A 243 -36.94 -2.38 -16.31
N THR A 244 -36.33 -3.57 -16.26
CA THR A 244 -36.05 -4.29 -15.01
C THR A 244 -35.03 -3.54 -14.15
N LEU A 245 -33.95 -3.03 -14.76
CA LEU A 245 -32.93 -2.24 -14.07
C LEU A 245 -33.52 -0.93 -13.54
N ALA A 246 -34.27 -0.19 -14.34
CA ALA A 246 -34.96 1.02 -13.91
C ALA A 246 -35.95 0.76 -12.76
N ALA A 247 -36.70 -0.34 -12.81
CA ALA A 247 -37.59 -0.76 -11.73
C ALA A 247 -36.84 -1.19 -10.45
N ASN A 248 -35.63 -1.74 -10.58
CA ASN A 248 -34.77 -2.04 -9.42
C ASN A 248 -34.36 -0.76 -8.69
N TRP A 249 -34.02 0.29 -9.43
CA TRP A 249 -33.74 1.61 -8.84
C TRP A 249 -35.00 2.27 -8.26
N LYS A 250 -36.14 2.18 -8.95
CA LYS A 250 -37.45 2.70 -8.48
C LYS A 250 -37.90 2.10 -7.15
N ARG A 251 -37.56 0.84 -6.86
CA ARG A 251 -37.89 0.19 -5.58
C ARG A 251 -37.19 0.82 -4.36
N GLY A 252 -36.29 1.79 -4.56
CA GLY A 252 -35.62 2.53 -3.49
C GLY A 252 -35.88 4.05 -3.47
N THR A 253 -36.68 4.62 -4.38
CA THR A 253 -36.77 6.10 -4.56
C THR A 253 -38.08 6.59 -5.17
N ASP A 254 -38.40 7.87 -4.95
CA ASP A 254 -39.46 8.61 -5.69
C ASP A 254 -39.03 9.13 -7.07
N ASP A 255 -37.75 9.00 -7.43
CA ASP A 255 -37.20 9.49 -8.69
C ASP A 255 -37.40 8.46 -9.82
N GLU A 256 -38.30 8.75 -10.76
CA GLU A 256 -38.67 7.82 -11.82
C GLU A 256 -37.64 7.88 -12.96
N ILE A 257 -36.91 6.78 -13.19
CA ILE A 257 -36.01 6.66 -14.35
C ILE A 257 -36.87 6.48 -15.60
N THR A 258 -37.17 7.59 -16.28
CA THR A 258 -38.08 7.64 -17.43
C THR A 258 -37.42 7.28 -18.75
N ASN A 259 -36.08 7.37 -18.85
CA ASN A 259 -35.37 7.16 -20.11
C ASN A 259 -33.99 6.51 -19.93
N THR A 260 -33.42 6.03 -21.03
CA THR A 260 -32.15 5.29 -21.03
C THR A 260 -30.96 6.16 -20.63
N TYR A 261 -30.98 7.45 -20.96
CA TYR A 261 -29.94 8.40 -20.54
C TYR A 261 -29.90 8.58 -19.02
N ALA A 262 -31.08 8.70 -18.38
CA ALA A 262 -31.19 8.74 -16.92
C ALA A 262 -30.70 7.45 -16.27
N LEU A 263 -30.94 6.28 -16.89
CA LEU A 263 -30.40 5.01 -16.42
C LEU A 263 -28.87 4.97 -16.52
N LEU A 264 -28.29 5.48 -17.61
CA LEU A 264 -26.83 5.51 -17.82
C LEU A 264 -26.12 6.35 -16.76
N HIS A 265 -26.68 7.49 -16.37
CA HIS A 265 -26.17 8.35 -15.30
C HIS A 265 -26.23 7.73 -13.90
N LYS A 266 -26.87 6.56 -13.74
CA LYS A 266 -26.75 5.76 -12.49
C LYS A 266 -25.50 4.89 -12.46
N TYR A 267 -24.85 4.69 -13.61
CA TYR A 267 -23.63 3.87 -13.74
C TYR A 267 -22.41 4.68 -14.17
N TYR A 268 -22.55 5.93 -14.61
CA TYR A 268 -21.41 6.76 -14.99
C TYR A 268 -21.58 8.20 -14.51
N SER A 269 -20.46 8.84 -14.18
CA SER A 269 -20.42 10.22 -13.68
C SER A 269 -20.80 11.26 -14.74
N SER A 270 -20.45 10.99 -15.98
CA SER A 270 -20.84 11.77 -17.15
C SER A 270 -20.81 10.89 -18.39
N PHE A 271 -21.41 11.39 -19.47
CA PHE A 271 -21.37 10.75 -20.78
C PHE A 271 -21.00 11.79 -21.84
N THR A 272 -19.95 11.53 -22.63
CA THR A 272 -19.48 12.45 -23.66
C THR A 272 -19.10 11.67 -24.92
N VAL A 273 -19.41 12.22 -26.10
CA VAL A 273 -19.08 11.62 -27.39
C VAL A 273 -18.04 12.48 -28.10
N VAL A 274 -16.97 11.86 -28.59
CA VAL A 274 -15.92 12.52 -29.39
C VAL A 274 -15.78 11.80 -30.73
N ARG A 275 -15.77 12.54 -31.83
CA ARG A 275 -15.62 11.96 -33.18
C ARG A 275 -14.18 12.10 -33.66
N VAL A 276 -13.62 11.03 -34.21
CA VAL A 276 -12.26 11.01 -34.77
C VAL A 276 -12.35 10.70 -36.26
N PRO A 277 -11.80 11.56 -37.16
CA PRO A 277 -11.92 11.37 -38.61
C PRO A 277 -11.06 10.20 -39.11
N SER A 278 -11.35 9.73 -40.33
CA SER A 278 -10.41 8.86 -41.04
C SER A 278 -9.15 9.64 -41.44
N GLY A 279 -7.97 9.02 -41.29
CA GLY A 279 -6.69 9.69 -41.54
C GLY A 279 -6.40 10.02 -43.02
N ALA A 280 -7.18 9.48 -43.96
CA ALA A 280 -6.98 9.73 -45.38
C ALA A 280 -7.34 11.18 -45.76
N GLY A 281 -6.33 12.01 -46.00
CA GLY A 281 -6.50 13.38 -46.50
C GLY A 281 -7.02 14.42 -45.48
N ARG A 282 -7.16 14.06 -44.20
CA ARG A 282 -7.67 14.94 -43.12
C ARG A 282 -6.75 14.99 -41.89
N PHE A 283 -5.44 15.00 -42.08
CA PHE A 283 -4.45 14.95 -40.99
C PHE A 283 -4.59 16.10 -39.97
N THR A 284 -4.83 17.34 -40.43
CA THR A 284 -5.03 18.50 -39.54
C THR A 284 -6.28 18.34 -38.66
N LEU A 285 -7.37 17.82 -39.21
CA LEU A 285 -8.59 17.56 -38.44
C LEU A 285 -8.40 16.40 -37.47
N LEU A 286 -7.65 15.36 -37.86
CA LEU A 286 -7.29 14.24 -36.99
C LEU A 286 -6.48 14.72 -35.79
N GLU A 287 -5.49 15.59 -36.02
CA GLU A 287 -4.72 16.21 -34.96
C GLU A 287 -5.61 17.06 -34.05
N GLN A 288 -6.43 17.96 -34.61
CA GLN A 288 -7.36 18.79 -33.84
C GLN A 288 -8.29 17.94 -32.95
N GLN A 289 -8.89 16.88 -33.50
CA GLN A 289 -9.80 16.00 -32.75
C GLN A 289 -9.08 15.16 -31.71
N ALA A 290 -7.82 14.74 -31.95
CA ALA A 290 -7.00 14.11 -30.91
C ALA A 290 -6.73 15.08 -29.74
N GLY A 291 -6.52 16.38 -30.04
CA GLY A 291 -6.40 17.42 -29.02
C GLY A 291 -7.70 17.74 -28.27
N VAL A 292 -8.85 17.60 -28.94
CA VAL A 292 -10.17 17.67 -28.28
C VAL A 292 -10.34 16.48 -27.33
N LEU A 293 -10.06 15.26 -27.80
CA LEU A 293 -10.15 14.05 -26.96
C LEU A 293 -9.25 14.15 -25.73
N GLN A 294 -8.00 14.58 -25.89
CA GLN A 294 -7.06 14.77 -24.79
C GLN A 294 -7.62 15.73 -23.74
N ARG A 295 -8.11 16.92 -24.16
CA ARG A 295 -8.70 17.90 -23.23
C ARG A 295 -9.91 17.37 -22.50
N VAL A 296 -10.84 16.69 -23.19
CA VAL A 296 -12.01 16.08 -22.55
C VAL A 296 -11.58 15.03 -21.52
N ILE A 297 -10.56 14.23 -21.81
CA ILE A 297 -10.01 13.27 -20.83
C ILE A 297 -9.44 14.01 -19.61
N GLU A 298 -8.59 15.01 -19.82
CA GLU A 298 -7.97 15.80 -18.75
C GLU A 298 -9.01 16.50 -17.86
N ASP A 299 -10.03 17.13 -18.47
CA ASP A 299 -11.12 17.80 -17.76
C ASP A 299 -11.91 16.81 -16.89
N LYS A 300 -12.24 15.63 -17.42
CA LYS A 300 -12.96 14.60 -16.65
C LYS A 300 -12.13 13.95 -15.56
N CYS A 301 -10.84 13.77 -15.77
CA CYS A 301 -9.96 13.32 -14.71
C CYS A 301 -9.78 14.38 -13.61
N ALA A 302 -9.73 15.67 -13.96
CA ALA A 302 -9.71 16.76 -12.98
C ALA A 302 -11.01 16.84 -12.17
N GLU A 303 -12.18 16.71 -12.81
CA GLU A 303 -13.48 16.61 -12.13
C GLU A 303 -13.49 15.45 -11.12
N SER A 304 -13.02 14.26 -11.55
CA SER A 304 -12.89 13.08 -10.67
C SER A 304 -11.99 13.37 -9.46
N PHE A 305 -10.82 13.99 -9.68
CA PHE A 305 -9.89 14.33 -8.60
C PHE A 305 -10.48 15.33 -7.60
N ILE A 306 -11.14 16.40 -8.06
CA ILE A 306 -11.75 17.41 -7.18
C ILE A 306 -12.79 16.76 -6.25
N VAL A 307 -13.58 15.82 -6.78
CA VAL A 307 -14.57 15.09 -5.98
C VAL A 307 -13.87 14.16 -4.99
N LYS A 308 -12.88 13.37 -5.42
CA LYS A 308 -12.09 12.50 -4.53
C LYS A 308 -11.44 13.28 -3.39
N ASN A 309 -10.88 14.45 -3.69
CA ASN A 309 -10.21 15.32 -2.72
C ASN A 309 -11.20 15.94 -1.72
N ARG A 310 -12.39 16.38 -2.18
CA ARG A 310 -13.44 16.95 -1.31
C ARG A 310 -13.88 16.00 -0.21
N TYR A 311 -13.83 14.70 -0.46
CA TYR A 311 -14.23 13.64 0.48
C TYR A 311 -13.04 12.83 1.01
N HIS A 312 -11.83 13.43 1.00
CA HIS A 312 -10.63 12.87 1.61
C HIS A 312 -10.27 11.44 1.15
N MET A 313 -10.49 11.14 -0.13
CA MET A 313 -10.04 9.89 -0.78
C MET A 313 -9.19 10.13 -2.05
N PRO A 314 -8.21 11.06 -2.05
CA PRO A 314 -7.27 11.13 -3.15
C PRO A 314 -6.34 9.91 -3.12
N VAL A 315 -6.21 9.22 -4.24
CA VAL A 315 -5.37 8.02 -4.31
C VAL A 315 -3.99 8.39 -4.83
N THR A 316 -2.97 8.22 -4.00
CA THR A 316 -1.56 8.46 -4.38
C THR A 316 -1.05 7.37 -5.32
N SER A 317 0.14 7.57 -5.92
CA SER A 317 0.76 6.57 -6.80
C SER A 317 0.94 5.20 -6.13
N ASP A 318 1.40 5.22 -4.87
CA ASP A 318 1.52 4.01 -4.06
C ASP A 318 0.14 3.42 -3.73
N GLY A 319 -0.82 4.28 -3.40
CA GLY A 319 -2.21 3.91 -3.15
C GLY A 319 -2.85 3.18 -4.34
N VAL A 320 -2.70 3.69 -5.56
CA VAL A 320 -3.32 3.10 -6.76
C VAL A 320 -2.80 1.69 -6.99
N THR A 321 -1.50 1.47 -6.83
CA THR A 321 -0.92 0.13 -6.95
C THR A 321 -1.45 -0.81 -5.87
N ARG A 322 -1.53 -0.35 -4.61
CA ARG A 322 -2.09 -1.12 -3.48
C ARG A 322 -3.54 -1.51 -3.72
N TYR A 323 -4.39 -0.56 -4.11
CA TYR A 323 -5.82 -0.82 -4.36
C TYR A 323 -6.05 -1.74 -5.57
N LEU A 324 -5.29 -1.57 -6.66
CA LEU A 324 -5.39 -2.44 -7.84
C LEU A 324 -5.01 -3.88 -7.51
N GLN A 325 -3.94 -4.08 -6.73
CA GLN A 325 -3.54 -5.42 -6.29
C GLN A 325 -4.56 -6.04 -5.33
N ALA A 326 -5.02 -5.28 -4.32
CA ALA A 326 -6.05 -5.74 -3.39
C ALA A 326 -7.37 -6.10 -4.11
N GLY A 327 -7.77 -5.29 -5.09
CA GLY A 327 -8.93 -5.57 -5.94
C GLY A 327 -8.73 -6.82 -6.80
N PHE A 328 -7.54 -7.00 -7.38
CA PHE A 328 -7.20 -8.20 -8.15
C PHE A 328 -7.27 -9.45 -7.27
N ASP A 329 -6.71 -9.43 -6.07
CA ASP A 329 -6.72 -10.57 -5.15
C ASP A 329 -8.12 -10.90 -4.67
N HIS A 330 -8.90 -9.87 -4.34
CA HIS A 330 -10.30 -10.04 -3.97
C HIS A 330 -11.10 -10.71 -5.09
N PHE A 331 -11.02 -10.17 -6.31
CA PHE A 331 -11.77 -10.71 -7.45
C PHE A 331 -11.19 -12.01 -8.02
N ALA A 332 -9.93 -12.36 -7.72
CA ALA A 332 -9.36 -13.66 -8.03
C ALA A 332 -9.89 -14.77 -7.09
N LYS A 333 -10.20 -14.41 -5.84
CA LYS A 333 -10.79 -15.31 -4.83
C LYS A 333 -12.31 -15.46 -5.03
N THR A 334 -13.04 -14.37 -5.24
CA THR A 334 -14.51 -14.37 -5.37
C THR A 334 -15.04 -13.29 -6.30
N LEU A 335 -16.10 -13.61 -7.05
CA LEU A 335 -16.81 -12.65 -7.91
C LEU A 335 -18.13 -12.15 -7.29
N ASP A 336 -18.55 -12.77 -6.19
CA ASP A 336 -19.89 -12.58 -5.63
C ASP A 336 -19.91 -11.54 -4.50
N ILE A 337 -18.83 -11.48 -3.72
CA ILE A 337 -18.68 -10.56 -2.59
C ILE A 337 -18.19 -9.20 -3.12
N PRO A 338 -18.83 -8.07 -2.74
CA PRO A 338 -18.34 -6.75 -3.11
C PRO A 338 -16.94 -6.44 -2.57
N PHE A 339 -16.12 -5.75 -3.37
CA PHE A 339 -14.87 -5.17 -2.89
C PHE A 339 -15.15 -3.88 -2.11
N ASP A 340 -14.70 -3.81 -0.86
CA ASP A 340 -14.87 -2.65 0.01
C ASP A 340 -13.57 -1.84 0.07
N PHE A 341 -13.62 -0.63 -0.50
CA PHE A 341 -12.47 0.27 -0.59
C PHE A 341 -11.96 0.72 0.77
N ILE A 342 -12.85 0.97 1.72
CA ILE A 342 -12.46 1.37 3.08
C ILE A 342 -11.77 0.19 3.77
N LYS A 343 -12.33 -1.01 3.66
CA LYS A 343 -11.69 -2.22 4.21
C LYS A 343 -10.29 -2.46 3.61
N ALA A 344 -10.11 -2.19 2.31
CA ALA A 344 -8.82 -2.32 1.64
C ALA A 344 -7.81 -1.23 2.08
N GLU A 345 -8.28 -0.02 2.38
CA GLU A 345 -7.48 1.07 2.95
C GLU A 345 -6.98 0.70 4.35
N LEU A 346 -7.86 0.18 5.21
CA LEU A 346 -7.53 -0.25 6.57
C LEU A 346 -6.42 -1.31 6.63
N LYS A 347 -6.39 -2.24 5.66
CA LYS A 347 -5.36 -3.29 5.60
C LYS A 347 -3.97 -2.75 5.18
N ASN A 348 -3.93 -1.61 4.50
CA ASN A 348 -2.73 -1.09 3.84
C ASN A 348 -2.24 0.25 4.42
N ASN A 349 -2.74 0.62 5.62
CA ASN A 349 -2.56 1.92 6.25
C ASN A 349 -1.08 2.33 6.31
N PRO A 350 -0.71 3.55 5.87
CA PRO A 350 0.64 4.08 6.06
C PRO A 350 0.98 4.20 7.55
N LEU A 351 2.28 4.35 7.85
CA LEU A 351 2.73 4.64 9.21
C LEU A 351 2.16 6.00 9.63
N PRO A 352 1.60 6.13 10.85
CA PRO A 352 1.19 7.41 11.37
C PRO A 352 2.38 8.37 11.49
N GLU A 353 2.27 9.56 10.92
CA GLU A 353 3.33 10.58 10.96
C GLU A 353 3.03 11.69 11.96
N ASP A 354 1.75 11.99 12.16
CA ASP A 354 1.31 13.08 13.04
C ASP A 354 0.27 12.64 14.09
N PHE A 355 -0.10 13.60 14.94
CA PHE A 355 -1.09 13.38 16.00
C PHE A 355 -2.48 12.97 15.48
N ALA A 356 -2.90 13.48 14.32
CA ALA A 356 -4.17 13.10 13.71
C ALA A 356 -4.13 11.63 13.28
N ASP A 357 -3.04 11.20 12.63
CA ASP A 357 -2.86 9.83 12.19
C ASP A 357 -2.82 8.84 13.37
N HIS A 358 -2.21 9.24 14.49
CA HIS A 358 -2.18 8.41 15.70
C HIS A 358 -3.57 8.26 16.32
N ILE A 359 -4.39 9.32 16.38
CA ILE A 359 -5.79 9.23 16.81
C ILE A 359 -6.58 8.37 15.82
N TRP A 360 -6.35 8.54 14.53
CA TRP A 360 -6.98 7.75 13.48
C TRP A 360 -6.71 6.26 13.69
N ALA A 361 -5.45 5.87 13.84
CA ALA A 361 -5.06 4.49 14.13
C ALA A 361 -5.81 3.93 15.35
N LEU A 362 -5.93 4.71 16.43
CA LEU A 362 -6.71 4.32 17.61
C LEU A 362 -8.20 4.15 17.30
N LEU A 363 -8.81 5.06 16.54
CA LEU A 363 -10.20 4.93 16.10
C LEU A 363 -10.43 3.65 15.31
N LEU A 364 -9.50 3.28 14.43
CA LEU A 364 -9.60 2.04 13.66
C LEU A 364 -9.58 0.81 14.55
N MET A 365 -8.73 0.78 15.59
CA MET A 365 -8.73 -0.29 16.60
C MET A 365 -10.07 -0.35 17.35
N ILE A 366 -10.65 0.80 17.69
CA ILE A 366 -11.95 0.86 18.37
C ILE A 366 -13.09 0.37 17.48
N LEU A 367 -13.09 0.72 16.18
CA LEU A 367 -14.14 0.32 15.24
C LEU A 367 -14.23 -1.20 15.03
N GLN A 368 -13.15 -1.94 15.33
CA GLN A 368 -13.16 -3.41 15.30
C GLN A 368 -13.89 -4.04 16.50
N LEU A 369 -14.27 -3.24 17.51
CA LEU A 369 -14.93 -3.73 18.71
C LEU A 369 -16.45 -3.89 18.47
N PRO A 370 -17.03 -5.06 18.83
CA PRO A 370 -18.47 -5.26 18.70
C PRO A 370 -19.23 -4.42 19.76
N ALA A 371 -20.39 -3.90 19.36
CA ALA A 371 -21.45 -3.37 20.24
C ALA A 371 -21.29 -1.97 20.86
N LEU A 372 -20.44 -1.09 20.33
CA LEU A 372 -20.37 0.30 20.80
C LEU A 372 -21.11 1.27 19.88
N GLN A 373 -21.88 2.19 20.49
CA GLN A 373 -22.46 3.31 19.74
C GLN A 373 -21.36 4.33 19.39
N PRO A 374 -21.29 4.84 18.15
CA PRO A 374 -20.27 5.81 17.75
C PRO A 374 -20.15 7.03 18.69
N GLU A 375 -21.25 7.50 19.27
CA GLU A 375 -21.22 8.64 20.20
C GLU A 375 -20.50 8.30 21.52
N GLN A 376 -20.63 7.07 22.00
CA GLN A 376 -19.92 6.59 23.20
C GLN A 376 -18.43 6.40 22.94
N ILE A 377 -18.07 5.95 21.72
CA ILE A 377 -16.68 5.84 21.27
C ILE A 377 -16.03 7.21 21.31
N MET A 378 -16.68 8.20 20.71
CA MET A 378 -16.13 9.54 20.56
C MET A 378 -16.05 10.29 21.90
N ASP A 379 -17.03 10.14 22.81
CA ASP A 379 -16.94 10.71 24.17
C ASP A 379 -15.77 10.11 24.96
N THR A 380 -15.61 8.79 24.90
CA THR A 380 -14.50 8.09 25.55
C THR A 380 -13.15 8.50 24.96
N LEU A 381 -13.05 8.59 23.63
CA LEU A 381 -11.87 9.05 22.94
C LEU A 381 -11.54 10.51 23.30
N GLY A 382 -12.53 11.39 23.40
CA GLY A 382 -12.29 12.79 23.76
C GLY A 382 -11.62 12.94 25.13
N LYS A 383 -12.08 12.17 26.13
CA LYS A 383 -11.45 12.13 27.47
C LYS A 383 -10.01 11.62 27.40
N TYR A 384 -9.76 10.66 26.52
CA TYR A 384 -8.45 10.07 26.32
C TYR A 384 -7.46 11.03 25.65
N VAL A 385 -7.87 11.61 24.53
CA VAL A 385 -7.12 12.61 23.78
C VAL A 385 -6.80 13.82 24.65
N ALA A 386 -7.74 14.28 25.49
CA ALA A 386 -7.47 15.35 26.45
C ALA A 386 -6.29 15.03 27.39
N SER A 387 -6.19 13.78 27.84
CA SER A 387 -5.09 13.35 28.72
C SER A 387 -3.76 13.25 27.97
N CYS A 388 -3.79 12.87 26.69
CA CYS A 388 -2.63 12.84 25.80
C CYS A 388 -2.10 14.25 25.45
N ILE A 389 -3.00 15.22 25.22
CA ILE A 389 -2.63 16.63 24.98
C ILE A 389 -1.96 17.22 26.23
N GLN A 390 -2.49 16.93 27.42
CA GLN A 390 -1.86 17.38 28.66
C GLN A 390 -0.46 16.78 28.86
N LEU A 391 -0.28 15.51 28.48
CA LEU A 391 1.02 14.84 28.55
C LEU A 391 2.06 15.55 27.68
N ASP A 392 1.70 15.89 26.45
CA ASP A 392 2.56 16.65 25.54
C ASP A 392 2.85 18.06 26.06
N ALA A 393 1.83 18.77 26.57
CA ALA A 393 2.00 20.10 27.18
C ALA A 393 3.06 20.12 28.29
N MET A 394 3.07 19.07 29.11
CA MET A 394 4.03 18.94 30.21
C MET A 394 5.45 18.63 29.74
N GLN A 395 5.61 18.01 28.57
CA GLN A 395 6.93 17.69 28.01
C GLN A 395 7.57 18.92 27.35
N ARG A 396 6.77 19.74 26.66
CA ARG A 396 7.28 20.89 25.90
C ARG A 396 7.64 22.09 26.77
N ASP A 397 7.06 22.22 27.96
CA ASP A 397 7.17 23.42 28.82
C ASP A 397 6.78 24.73 28.07
N GLU A 398 5.97 24.59 27.01
CA GLU A 398 5.56 25.65 26.07
C GLU A 398 4.29 26.35 26.55
N GLY A 399 4.42 27.24 27.53
CA GLY A 399 3.38 28.21 27.88
C GLY A 399 2.06 27.64 28.43
N PRO A 400 0.97 28.43 28.44
CA PRO A 400 -0.32 27.99 28.95
C PRO A 400 -0.91 26.86 28.11
N VAL A 401 -1.38 25.79 28.76
CA VAL A 401 -2.01 24.63 28.10
C VAL A 401 -3.15 25.02 27.13
N ALA A 402 -3.84 26.13 27.39
CA ALA A 402 -4.87 26.67 26.52
C ALA A 402 -4.36 27.07 25.12
N ASP A 403 -3.14 27.60 25.02
CA ASP A 403 -2.54 27.98 23.74
C ASP A 403 -2.07 26.75 22.96
N LEU A 404 -1.55 25.74 23.66
CA LEU A 404 -1.21 24.44 23.06
C LEU A 404 -2.43 23.72 22.48
N PHE A 405 -3.55 23.69 23.22
CA PHE A 405 -4.79 23.06 22.74
C PHE A 405 -5.27 23.66 21.42
N ARG A 406 -5.14 24.99 21.22
CA ARG A 406 -5.50 25.64 19.94
C ARG A 406 -4.71 25.08 18.76
N GLY A 407 -3.45 24.70 18.97
CA GLY A 407 -2.62 24.06 17.94
C GLY A 407 -3.15 22.67 17.52
N TYR A 408 -3.82 21.95 18.42
CA TYR A 408 -4.38 20.64 18.15
C TYR A 408 -5.77 20.66 17.51
N VAL A 409 -6.52 21.77 17.64
CA VAL A 409 -7.89 21.88 17.11
C VAL A 409 -7.99 21.49 15.63
N PRO A 410 -7.13 21.98 14.71
CA PRO A 410 -7.22 21.60 13.30
C PRO A 410 -7.09 20.08 13.07
N SER A 411 -6.15 19.42 13.75
CA SER A 411 -5.96 17.96 13.68
C SER A 411 -7.17 17.20 14.21
N LEU A 412 -7.75 17.66 15.33
CA LEU A 412 -8.96 17.06 15.91
C LEU A 412 -10.19 17.22 15.00
N GLU A 413 -10.33 18.37 14.34
CA GLU A 413 -11.39 18.60 13.36
C GLU A 413 -11.22 17.72 12.12
N ALA A 414 -9.99 17.54 11.65
CA ALA A 414 -9.68 16.67 10.53
C ALA A 414 -10.06 15.22 10.84
N VAL A 415 -9.63 14.68 11.98
CA VAL A 415 -9.96 13.31 12.41
C VAL A 415 -11.46 13.09 12.50
N LEU A 416 -12.21 14.04 13.08
CA LEU A 416 -13.67 13.93 13.16
C LEU A 416 -14.33 13.93 11.78
N THR A 417 -13.86 14.81 10.89
CA THR A 417 -14.40 14.95 9.54
C THR A 417 -14.14 13.69 8.75
N GLU A 418 -12.91 13.16 8.82
CA GLU A 418 -12.54 11.92 8.14
C GLU A 418 -13.30 10.71 8.71
N PHE A 419 -13.48 10.64 10.04
CA PHE A 419 -14.22 9.55 10.68
C PHE A 419 -15.69 9.57 10.26
N ARG A 420 -16.30 10.76 10.24
CA ARG A 420 -17.64 10.96 9.70
C ARG A 420 -17.70 10.46 8.26
N ASP A 421 -16.78 10.93 7.43
CA ASP A 421 -16.90 10.77 6.00
C ASP A 421 -16.64 9.32 5.57
N LYS A 422 -15.64 8.67 6.19
CA LYS A 422 -15.24 7.29 5.87
C LYS A 422 -15.94 6.23 6.70
N HIS A 423 -16.31 6.46 7.96
CA HIS A 423 -16.75 5.37 8.84
C HIS A 423 -18.14 5.53 9.43
N TRP A 424 -18.71 6.73 9.46
CA TRP A 424 -20.01 6.90 10.09
C TRP A 424 -21.13 6.19 9.31
N PRO A 425 -21.88 5.28 9.96
CA PRO A 425 -22.89 4.49 9.28
C PRO A 425 -24.05 5.39 8.83
N CYS A 426 -24.61 5.07 7.67
CA CYS A 426 -25.84 5.71 7.23
C CYS A 426 -27.05 5.12 7.98
N SER A 427 -27.95 5.99 8.46
CA SER A 427 -29.18 5.58 9.16
C SER A 427 -30.32 5.13 8.23
N PHE A 428 -30.15 5.29 6.91
CA PHE A 428 -31.17 4.96 5.92
C PHE A 428 -31.55 3.48 5.91
N LYS A 429 -32.86 3.21 5.81
CA LYS A 429 -33.44 1.90 5.54
C LYS A 429 -34.51 2.02 4.47
N ASP A 430 -34.52 1.06 3.54
CA ASP A 430 -35.54 1.02 2.50
C ASP A 430 -36.91 0.55 3.06
N ALA A 431 -37.95 0.58 2.21
CA ALA A 431 -39.30 0.14 2.58
C ALA A 431 -39.41 -1.34 3.00
N LYS A 432 -38.36 -2.15 2.77
CA LYS A 432 -38.27 -3.57 3.15
C LYS A 432 -37.40 -3.79 4.39
N GLY A 433 -36.88 -2.72 4.99
CA GLY A 433 -36.00 -2.77 6.16
C GLY A 433 -34.55 -3.13 5.84
N GLN A 434 -34.13 -3.13 4.57
CA GLN A 434 -32.72 -3.29 4.21
C GLN A 434 -31.94 -2.03 4.61
N ALA A 435 -30.86 -2.21 5.37
CA ALA A 435 -30.04 -1.09 5.85
C ALA A 435 -28.93 -0.71 4.85
N CYS A 436 -28.64 0.59 4.76
CA CYS A 436 -27.50 1.09 4.00
C CYS A 436 -26.17 0.63 4.64
N LYS A 437 -25.18 0.29 3.80
CA LYS A 437 -23.83 -0.12 4.17
C LYS A 437 -22.73 0.82 3.65
N ASN A 438 -23.09 1.87 2.92
CA ASN A 438 -22.15 2.89 2.49
C ASN A 438 -21.82 3.86 3.64
N SER A 439 -20.57 4.33 3.68
CA SER A 439 -20.14 5.51 4.44
C SER A 439 -20.56 6.80 3.75
N CYS A 440 -20.37 7.97 4.37
CA CYS A 440 -20.72 9.26 3.73
C CYS A 440 -20.07 9.40 2.36
N SER A 441 -18.78 9.06 2.28
CA SER A 441 -17.97 9.11 1.07
C SER A 441 -18.43 8.11 0.00
N GLY A 442 -19.03 6.98 0.39
CA GLY A 442 -19.62 6.00 -0.52
C GLY A 442 -20.93 6.44 -1.19
N HIS A 443 -21.65 7.44 -0.65
CA HIS A 443 -22.94 7.89 -1.21
C HIS A 443 -22.79 8.74 -2.48
N ILE A 444 -21.64 9.36 -2.69
CA ILE A 444 -21.35 10.29 -3.82
C ILE A 444 -21.65 9.64 -5.17
N ALA A 445 -21.27 8.38 -5.29
CA ALA A 445 -21.33 7.63 -6.53
C ALA A 445 -22.66 6.87 -6.68
N LYS A 446 -23.21 6.33 -5.59
CA LYS A 446 -24.20 5.23 -5.66
C LYS A 446 -25.44 5.42 -4.79
N GLY A 447 -25.49 6.46 -3.95
CA GLY A 447 -26.52 6.59 -2.92
C GLY A 447 -26.41 5.47 -1.88
N HIS A 448 -27.56 4.90 -1.50
CA HIS A 448 -27.65 3.86 -0.47
C HIS A 448 -27.52 2.46 -1.09
N GLN A 449 -26.63 1.63 -0.53
CA GLN A 449 -26.44 0.22 -0.95
C GLN A 449 -26.59 -0.73 0.23
N ASN A 450 -27.08 -1.93 -0.01
CA ASN A 450 -27.11 -3.00 0.98
C ASN A 450 -25.78 -3.79 1.02
N GLU A 451 -25.70 -4.78 1.90
CA GLU A 451 -24.52 -5.64 2.11
C GLU A 451 -24.07 -6.42 0.87
N ALA A 452 -25.01 -6.74 -0.04
CA ALA A 452 -24.69 -7.37 -1.32
C ALA A 452 -24.18 -6.37 -2.38
N GLY A 453 -24.02 -5.10 -2.03
CA GLY A 453 -23.65 -4.02 -2.95
C GLY A 453 -24.79 -3.55 -3.86
N LYS A 454 -26.02 -4.02 -3.64
CA LYS A 454 -27.16 -3.62 -4.46
C LYS A 454 -27.70 -2.25 -4.02
N PRO A 455 -27.98 -1.33 -4.94
CA PRO A 455 -28.65 -0.07 -4.61
C PRO A 455 -30.03 -0.31 -3.99
N ILE A 456 -30.31 0.37 -2.89
CA ILE A 456 -31.57 0.31 -2.14
C ILE A 456 -32.23 1.68 -1.96
N GLY A 457 -31.54 2.77 -2.33
CA GLY A 457 -32.10 4.12 -2.33
C GLY A 457 -31.14 5.16 -2.90
N LEU A 458 -31.65 6.33 -3.26
CA LEU A 458 -30.85 7.50 -3.66
C LEU A 458 -30.94 8.55 -2.56
N GLY A 459 -29.88 9.35 -2.46
CA GLY A 459 -29.80 10.40 -1.45
C GLY A 459 -28.36 10.62 -1.05
N THR A 460 -28.16 11.71 -0.31
CA THR A 460 -26.94 11.88 0.47
C THR A 460 -26.98 10.96 1.68
N HIS A 461 -25.84 10.77 2.31
CA HIS A 461 -25.76 10.11 3.60
C HIS A 461 -26.76 10.70 4.60
N GLU A 462 -27.59 9.82 5.17
CA GLU A 462 -28.50 10.16 6.26
C GLU A 462 -27.85 9.84 7.60
N THR A 463 -27.98 10.78 8.54
CA THR A 463 -27.54 10.63 9.91
C THR A 463 -28.54 11.29 10.85
N ASN A 464 -28.74 10.69 12.02
CA ASN A 464 -29.55 11.25 13.09
C ASN A 464 -28.76 12.23 13.98
N VAL A 465 -27.50 12.52 13.63
CA VAL A 465 -26.58 13.35 14.41
C VAL A 465 -26.19 14.60 13.63
N ASP A 466 -26.39 15.77 14.24
CA ASP A 466 -25.82 17.03 13.76
C ASP A 466 -24.32 17.05 14.10
N PHE A 467 -23.50 16.73 13.09
CA PHE A 467 -22.04 16.71 13.22
C PHE A 467 -21.42 18.07 13.49
N TYR A 468 -22.04 19.17 13.04
CA TYR A 468 -21.51 20.50 13.29
C TYR A 468 -21.66 20.84 14.78
N TYR A 469 -22.86 20.64 15.32
CA TYR A 469 -23.11 20.80 16.75
C TYR A 469 -22.30 19.81 17.60
N TYR A 470 -22.24 18.55 17.17
CA TYR A 470 -21.50 17.50 17.88
C TYR A 470 -20.00 17.81 17.93
N LYS A 471 -19.40 18.24 16.82
CA LYS A 471 -17.99 18.65 16.75
C LYS A 471 -17.68 19.74 17.78
N GLN A 472 -18.49 20.80 17.82
CA GLN A 472 -18.30 21.90 18.78
C GLN A 472 -18.41 21.42 20.23
N LYS A 473 -19.43 20.59 20.52
CA LYS A 473 -19.62 20.01 21.86
C LYS A 473 -18.44 19.12 22.25
N TRP A 474 -17.90 18.33 21.33
CA TRP A 474 -16.77 17.43 21.58
C TRP A 474 -15.48 18.20 21.85
N LEU A 475 -15.15 19.19 21.02
CA LEU A 475 -13.99 20.06 21.24
C LEU A 475 -14.07 20.78 22.59
N ALA A 476 -15.23 21.35 22.92
CA ALA A 476 -15.45 22.00 24.21
C ALA A 476 -15.31 21.02 25.39
N ALA A 477 -15.73 19.75 25.23
CA ALA A 477 -15.55 18.73 26.26
C ALA A 477 -14.07 18.38 26.47
N ILE A 478 -13.29 18.28 25.38
CA ILE A 478 -11.85 18.05 25.44
C ILE A 478 -11.17 19.23 26.13
N GLU A 479 -11.45 20.47 25.71
CA GLU A 479 -10.87 21.68 26.30
C GLU A 479 -11.14 21.77 27.81
N ASN A 480 -12.40 21.59 28.23
CA ASN A 480 -12.77 21.58 29.65
C ASN A 480 -12.01 20.50 30.43
N ARG A 481 -11.80 19.33 29.82
CA ARG A 481 -11.07 18.23 30.45
C ARG A 481 -9.58 18.54 30.58
N VAL A 482 -8.96 19.06 29.53
CA VAL A 482 -7.56 19.52 29.52
C VAL A 482 -7.36 20.55 30.66
N MET A 483 -8.21 21.57 30.75
CA MET A 483 -8.15 22.57 31.82
C MET A 483 -8.36 21.98 33.22
N THR A 484 -9.16 20.93 33.35
CA THR A 484 -9.38 20.23 34.63
C THR A 484 -8.11 19.51 35.08
N ILE A 485 -7.42 18.84 34.15
CA ILE A 485 -6.18 18.13 34.45
C ILE A 485 -5.07 19.14 34.77
N ASP A 486 -4.95 20.21 33.98
CA ASP A 486 -3.97 21.28 34.19
C ASP A 486 -4.10 21.88 35.60
N LYS A 487 -5.32 22.22 36.02
CA LYS A 487 -5.58 22.70 37.39
C LYS A 487 -5.13 21.71 38.46
N ALA A 488 -5.35 20.41 38.26
CA ALA A 488 -4.93 19.38 39.22
C ALA A 488 -3.40 19.25 39.28
N VAL A 489 -2.71 19.33 38.14
CA VAL A 489 -1.24 19.25 38.03
C VAL A 489 -0.54 20.49 38.61
N GLN A 490 -1.23 21.65 38.61
CA GLN A 490 -0.71 22.90 39.17
C GLN A 490 -0.89 23.02 40.70
N ILE A 491 -1.67 22.15 41.35
CA ILE A 491 -1.85 22.18 42.81
C ILE A 491 -0.48 21.99 43.49
N PRO A 492 -0.01 22.95 44.30
CA PRO A 492 1.23 22.80 45.05
C PRO A 492 1.09 21.68 46.08
N ASP A 493 1.97 20.69 46.04
CA ASP A 493 2.12 19.76 47.17
C ASP A 493 2.84 20.50 48.31
N GLU A 494 2.14 20.73 49.42
CA GLU A 494 2.63 21.43 50.61
C GLU A 494 3.81 20.69 51.29
N THR A 495 4.09 19.43 50.90
CA THR A 495 5.10 18.59 51.55
C THR A 495 6.42 18.44 50.79
N SER A 496 6.57 18.97 49.57
CA SER A 496 7.71 18.62 48.70
C SER A 496 8.74 19.74 48.42
N ARG A 497 10.01 19.44 48.72
CA ARG A 497 11.21 20.20 48.28
C ARG A 497 11.29 20.22 46.75
N HIS A 498 11.91 21.27 46.18
CA HIS A 498 11.95 21.61 44.74
C HIS A 498 12.15 20.47 43.71
N GLY A 499 12.75 19.33 44.07
CA GLY A 499 12.94 18.17 43.17
C GLY A 499 11.78 17.15 43.12
N LEU A 500 10.76 17.26 43.97
CA LEU A 500 9.61 16.33 44.03
C LEU A 500 8.40 16.78 43.19
N ARG A 501 8.35 18.05 42.78
CA ARG A 501 7.22 18.60 42.00
C ARG A 501 7.01 17.90 40.66
N ALA A 502 8.08 17.60 39.92
CA ALA A 502 7.97 16.90 38.64
C ALA A 502 7.42 15.47 38.79
N LYS A 503 7.82 14.75 39.85
CA LYS A 503 7.33 13.40 40.17
C LYS A 503 5.88 13.40 40.64
N PHE A 504 5.46 14.42 41.39
CA PHE A 504 4.07 14.58 41.80
C PHE A 504 3.16 14.84 40.59
N ARG A 505 3.59 15.73 39.69
CA ARG A 505 2.89 16.01 38.43
C ARG A 505 2.75 14.77 37.55
N SER A 506 3.82 13.97 37.39
CA SER A 506 3.75 12.73 36.61
C SER A 506 2.85 11.67 37.24
N HIS A 507 2.75 11.62 38.58
CA HIS A 507 1.83 10.74 39.30
C HIS A 507 0.36 11.11 39.06
N ILE A 508 0.00 12.39 39.20
CA ILE A 508 -1.36 12.88 38.93
C ILE A 508 -1.76 12.55 37.49
N LEU A 509 -0.87 12.84 36.54
CA LEU A 509 -1.15 12.57 35.13
C LEU A 509 -1.32 11.08 34.86
N ARG A 510 -0.47 10.24 35.46
CA ARG A 510 -0.61 8.78 35.38
C ARG A 510 -1.98 8.34 35.88
N ASP A 511 -2.47 8.87 36.99
CA ASP A 511 -3.81 8.50 37.51
C ASP A 511 -4.94 8.92 36.55
N PHE A 512 -4.83 10.08 35.89
CA PHE A 512 -5.79 10.50 34.87
C PHE A 512 -5.75 9.61 33.62
N MET A 513 -4.55 9.22 33.19
CA MET A 513 -4.35 8.30 32.08
C MET A 513 -4.93 6.92 32.40
N THR A 514 -4.59 6.34 33.55
CA THR A 514 -5.11 5.04 34.00
C THR A 514 -6.64 5.02 34.06
N LYS A 515 -7.26 6.06 34.64
CA LYS A 515 -8.73 6.19 34.66
C LYS A 515 -9.34 6.34 33.26
N SER A 516 -8.61 6.94 32.33
CA SER A 516 -9.06 7.04 30.93
C SER A 516 -8.97 5.69 30.23
N PHE A 517 -7.96 4.87 30.53
CA PHE A 517 -7.84 3.48 30.07
C PHE A 517 -8.91 2.54 30.65
N ASP A 518 -9.42 2.81 31.85
CA ASP A 518 -10.55 2.04 32.39
C ASP A 518 -11.83 2.21 31.58
N ASN A 519 -12.02 3.35 30.91
CA ASN A 519 -13.14 3.50 29.99
C ASN A 519 -12.95 2.63 28.73
N PHE A 520 -11.71 2.37 28.30
CA PHE A 520 -11.44 1.40 27.23
C PHE A 520 -11.69 -0.05 27.63
N ARG A 521 -11.63 -0.37 28.93
CA ARG A 521 -12.04 -1.70 29.46
C ARG A 521 -13.53 -1.98 29.22
N ILE A 522 -14.36 -0.93 29.19
CA ILE A 522 -15.79 -1.05 28.85
C ILE A 522 -15.97 -1.36 27.35
N MET A 523 -15.00 -0.98 26.52
CA MET A 523 -15.04 -1.11 25.06
C MET A 523 -14.47 -2.45 24.57
N GLY A 524 -13.67 -3.16 25.37
CA GLY A 524 -13.11 -4.48 25.03
C GLY A 524 -11.95 -4.91 25.93
N ALA A 525 -11.34 -6.05 25.64
CA ALA A 525 -10.17 -6.54 26.36
C ALA A 525 -8.95 -5.63 26.10
N ARG A 526 -8.21 -5.26 27.15
CA ARG A 526 -7.02 -4.38 27.11
C ARG A 526 -5.92 -4.91 26.16
N GLU A 527 -5.88 -6.21 25.95
CA GLU A 527 -5.03 -6.94 25.00
C GLU A 527 -5.27 -6.57 23.53
N ARG A 528 -6.41 -5.93 23.20
CA ARG A 528 -6.76 -5.54 21.83
C ARG A 528 -6.15 -4.19 21.41
N PHE A 529 -5.67 -3.39 22.35
CA PHE A 529 -5.07 -2.09 22.07
C PHE A 529 -3.54 -2.18 22.03
N VAL A 530 -3.03 -3.02 21.13
CA VAL A 530 -1.60 -3.12 20.86
C VAL A 530 -1.35 -2.56 19.46
N SER A 531 -0.46 -1.57 19.38
CA SER A 531 0.00 -1.03 18.11
C SER A 531 1.51 -0.97 18.09
N HIS A 532 2.10 -1.36 16.96
CA HIS A 532 3.54 -1.26 16.72
C HIS A 532 3.95 0.07 16.07
N THR A 533 2.97 0.90 15.70
CA THR A 533 3.16 2.13 14.92
C THR A 533 2.61 3.37 15.63
N THR A 534 1.72 3.18 16.61
CA THR A 534 1.22 4.25 17.48
C THR A 534 1.51 3.91 18.93
N CYS A 535 2.25 4.78 19.63
CA CYS A 535 2.35 4.66 21.07
C CYS A 535 1.00 4.98 21.67
N ILE A 536 0.21 3.95 22.00
CA ILE A 536 -1.14 4.14 22.53
C ILE A 536 -1.07 5.05 23.75
N ALA A 537 -0.09 4.86 24.64
CA ALA A 537 0.07 5.62 25.87
C ALA A 537 0.15 7.15 25.72
N CYS A 538 0.53 7.71 24.56
CA CYS A 538 0.58 9.16 24.37
C CYS A 538 -0.06 9.67 23.07
N LEU A 539 -0.23 8.82 22.06
CA LEU A 539 -0.65 9.20 20.70
C LEU A 539 0.22 10.26 20.00
N GLN A 540 1.45 10.50 20.48
CA GLN A 540 2.33 11.54 19.91
C GLN A 540 3.41 10.98 18.98
N THR A 541 3.87 9.76 19.24
CA THR A 541 5.06 9.21 18.56
C THR A 541 4.95 7.72 18.31
N ILE A 542 5.82 7.24 17.42
CA ILE A 542 5.98 5.82 17.11
C ILE A 542 6.63 5.11 18.32
N PRO A 543 6.11 3.96 18.76
CA PRO A 543 6.61 3.27 19.93
C PRO A 543 7.85 2.43 19.60
N GLU A 544 8.72 2.24 20.59
CA GLU A 544 10.02 1.56 20.41
C GLU A 544 10.24 0.43 21.43
N HIS A 545 9.77 0.62 22.66
CA HIS A 545 10.09 -0.25 23.79
C HIS A 545 8.97 -1.24 24.04
N VAL A 546 9.22 -2.50 23.71
CA VAL A 546 8.29 -3.60 23.97
C VAL A 546 8.33 -3.95 25.46
N LEU A 547 7.16 -3.99 26.09
CA LEU A 547 6.97 -4.38 27.48
C LEU A 547 6.59 -5.88 27.58
N PRO A 548 6.81 -6.54 28.74
CA PRO A 548 6.50 -7.97 28.92
C PRO A 548 5.07 -8.37 28.54
N CYS A 549 4.11 -7.47 28.73
CA CYS A 549 2.72 -7.69 28.39
C CYS A 549 2.38 -7.60 26.90
N GLY A 550 3.36 -7.26 26.05
CA GLY A 550 3.19 -7.11 24.60
C GLY A 550 2.86 -5.71 24.12
N HIS A 551 2.54 -4.77 25.02
CA HIS A 551 2.39 -3.36 24.65
C HIS A 551 3.74 -2.74 24.32
N VAL A 552 3.74 -1.84 23.33
CA VAL A 552 4.93 -1.10 22.92
C VAL A 552 4.72 0.38 23.25
N VAL A 553 5.71 1.00 23.89
CA VAL A 553 5.67 2.41 24.31
C VAL A 553 6.85 3.19 23.76
N CYS A 554 6.70 4.50 23.58
CA CYS A 554 7.79 5.37 23.15
C CYS A 554 8.75 5.70 24.30
N THR A 555 9.93 6.22 23.95
CA THR A 555 10.98 6.61 24.90
C THR A 555 10.49 7.65 25.92
N ASP A 556 9.62 8.58 25.52
CA ASP A 556 9.11 9.60 26.43
C ASP A 556 8.17 9.00 27.49
N CYS A 557 7.28 8.10 27.08
CA CYS A 557 6.45 7.34 28.02
C CYS A 557 7.30 6.52 29.00
N VAL A 558 8.40 5.93 28.54
CA VAL A 558 9.35 5.24 29.42
C VAL A 558 9.96 6.20 30.44
N ASN A 559 10.36 7.40 30.03
CA ASN A 559 10.95 8.41 30.92
C ASN A 559 9.94 8.95 31.94
N ILE A 560 8.66 9.04 31.59
CA ILE A 560 7.59 9.54 32.47
C ILE A 560 7.15 8.49 33.49
N HIS A 561 6.94 7.25 33.03
CA HIS A 561 6.38 6.19 33.84
C HIS A 561 7.46 5.35 34.55
N GLY A 562 8.70 5.41 34.08
CA GLY A 562 9.81 4.66 34.61
C GLY A 562 10.61 5.41 35.68
N LYS A 563 11.39 4.64 36.43
CA LYS A 563 12.35 5.11 37.41
C LYS A 563 13.74 5.08 36.79
N SER A 564 14.29 6.24 36.48
CA SER A 564 15.69 6.34 36.03
C SER A 564 16.64 5.81 37.10
N LEU A 565 17.46 4.84 36.71
CA LEU A 565 18.56 4.29 37.51
C LEU A 565 19.89 4.98 37.17
N SER A 566 20.05 5.37 35.91
CA SER A 566 21.16 6.18 35.38
C SER A 566 20.71 6.95 34.15
N ASP A 567 21.58 7.78 33.57
CA ASP A 567 21.30 8.55 32.36
C ASP A 567 20.91 7.70 31.14
N CYS A 568 21.24 6.40 31.17
CA CYS A 568 21.06 5.49 30.04
C CYS A 568 20.17 4.28 30.41
N VAL A 569 19.66 4.21 31.65
CA VAL A 569 18.90 3.05 32.13
C VAL A 569 17.70 3.50 32.93
N THR A 570 16.52 3.06 32.49
CA THR A 570 15.23 3.33 33.11
C THR A 570 14.53 2.02 33.46
N LEU A 571 13.99 1.91 34.66
CA LEU A 571 13.24 0.74 35.12
C LEU A 571 11.73 1.01 35.06
N ILE A 572 10.97 0.12 34.42
CA ILE A 572 9.51 0.16 34.37
C ILE A 572 8.98 -0.96 35.26
N GLU A 573 8.25 -0.61 36.32
CA GLU A 573 7.64 -1.61 37.23
C GLU A 573 6.29 -2.13 36.73
N GLN A 574 5.63 -1.40 35.84
CA GLN A 574 4.27 -1.67 35.37
C GLN A 574 4.02 -1.01 34.01
N CYS A 575 3.24 -1.67 33.16
CA CYS A 575 2.79 -1.10 31.89
C CYS A 575 1.91 0.16 32.12
N PRO A 576 2.15 1.29 31.44
CA PRO A 576 1.31 2.49 31.55
C PRO A 576 -0.16 2.28 31.16
N LEU A 577 -0.42 1.23 30.39
CA LEU A 577 -1.76 0.85 29.91
C LEU A 577 -2.48 -0.11 30.87
N HIS A 578 -1.80 -0.53 31.96
CA HIS A 578 -2.34 -1.44 32.98
C HIS A 578 -2.59 -0.71 34.30
N ASP A 579 -3.64 -1.14 35.00
CA ASP A 579 -4.14 -0.50 36.22
C ASP A 579 -3.40 -0.95 37.49
N THR A 580 -3.15 -2.26 37.65
CA THR A 580 -2.53 -2.81 38.87
C THR A 580 -1.45 -3.88 38.65
N ASP A 581 -1.22 -4.31 37.40
CA ASP A 581 -0.38 -5.47 37.13
C ASP A 581 1.10 -5.05 37.04
N ARG A 582 1.80 -5.19 38.16
CA ARG A 582 3.26 -5.05 38.20
C ARG A 582 3.91 -6.24 37.51
N PHE A 583 5.01 -5.96 36.82
CA PHE A 583 5.87 -7.02 36.31
C PHE A 583 6.52 -7.76 37.48
N VAL A 584 6.81 -9.05 37.27
CA VAL A 584 7.45 -9.91 38.27
C VAL A 584 8.78 -9.30 38.73
N GLU A 585 9.54 -8.77 37.77
CA GLU A 585 10.74 -7.98 38.01
C GLU A 585 10.64 -6.64 37.25
N PRO A 586 11.21 -5.54 37.77
CA PRO A 586 11.25 -4.27 37.06
C PRO A 586 11.92 -4.41 35.69
N TRP A 587 11.20 -4.05 34.63
CA TRP A 587 11.67 -4.16 33.26
C TRP A 587 12.72 -3.08 32.98
N ARG A 588 13.93 -3.48 32.63
CA ARG A 588 15.02 -2.53 32.40
C ARG A 588 15.06 -2.11 30.93
N ILE A 589 15.02 -0.81 30.67
CA ILE A 589 15.16 -0.24 29.33
C ILE A 589 16.48 0.52 29.29
N SER A 590 17.32 0.18 28.33
CA SER A 590 18.63 0.81 28.15
C SER A 590 18.65 1.62 26.87
N THR A 591 19.04 2.89 26.96
CA THR A 591 19.18 3.80 25.83
C THR A 591 20.65 4.08 25.55
N LYS A 592 20.93 4.52 24.31
CA LYS A 592 22.31 4.82 23.91
C LYS A 592 22.84 6.04 24.68
N PRO A 593 24.05 5.98 25.27
CA PRO A 593 24.63 7.15 25.93
C PRO A 593 24.82 8.33 24.97
N ARG A 594 24.55 9.55 25.45
CA ARG A 594 24.60 10.78 24.63
C ARG A 594 25.94 10.97 23.92
N HIS A 595 27.04 10.75 24.63
CA HIS A 595 28.40 10.99 24.10
C HIS A 595 29.07 9.76 23.44
N ALA A 596 28.41 8.61 23.37
CA ALA A 596 28.96 7.42 22.70
C ALA A 596 28.58 7.41 21.21
N GLY A 597 29.51 7.23 20.28
CA GLY A 597 29.17 7.07 18.86
C GLY A 597 28.52 5.71 18.59
N VAL A 598 27.98 5.53 17.38
CA VAL A 598 27.22 4.34 16.99
C VAL A 598 28.15 3.28 16.40
N ARG A 599 27.90 2.00 16.72
CA ARG A 599 28.68 0.85 16.24
C ARG A 599 27.79 -0.04 15.39
N VAL A 600 28.15 -0.18 14.12
CA VAL A 600 27.33 -0.79 13.07
C VAL A 600 28.03 -2.01 12.49
N LEU A 601 27.30 -3.12 12.33
CA LEU A 601 27.71 -4.31 11.60
C LEU A 601 26.88 -4.48 10.33
N SER A 602 27.54 -4.68 9.20
CA SER A 602 26.93 -4.94 7.89
C SER A 602 27.38 -6.30 7.36
N LEU A 603 26.43 -7.15 6.98
CA LEU A 603 26.66 -8.53 6.51
C LEU A 603 26.09 -8.73 5.10
N ASP A 604 26.91 -9.24 4.19
CA ASP A 604 26.59 -9.34 2.78
C ASP A 604 25.74 -10.58 2.43
N GLY A 605 25.10 -10.53 1.26
CA GLY A 605 24.52 -11.71 0.63
C GLY A 605 25.58 -12.65 0.07
N GLY A 606 25.35 -13.97 0.17
CA GLY A 606 26.30 -14.95 -0.39
C GLY A 606 25.94 -16.44 -0.31
N GLY A 607 24.73 -16.82 0.09
CA GLY A 607 24.34 -18.22 0.24
C GLY A 607 25.20 -18.94 1.28
N VAL A 608 25.58 -20.20 1.01
CA VAL A 608 26.41 -21.01 1.92
C VAL A 608 27.73 -20.37 2.35
N ARG A 609 28.22 -19.36 1.61
CA ARG A 609 29.46 -18.63 1.94
C ARG A 609 29.33 -17.72 3.16
N GLY A 610 28.14 -17.53 3.72
CA GLY A 610 27.95 -16.83 5.00
C GLY A 610 28.77 -17.41 6.16
N ILE A 611 29.26 -18.66 6.03
CA ILE A 611 30.22 -19.24 6.98
C ILE A 611 31.49 -18.39 7.13
N ILE A 612 31.91 -17.68 6.07
CA ILE A 612 33.07 -16.78 6.12
C ILE A 612 32.82 -15.64 7.11
N GLU A 613 31.61 -15.08 7.13
CA GLU A 613 31.24 -13.99 8.04
C GLU A 613 31.31 -14.45 9.49
N LEU A 614 30.78 -15.65 9.78
CA LEU A 614 30.82 -16.24 11.11
C LEU A 614 32.24 -16.53 11.60
N GLU A 615 33.11 -17.06 10.73
CA GLU A 615 34.52 -17.30 11.08
C GLU A 615 35.29 -15.98 11.29
N VAL A 616 35.03 -14.94 10.49
CA VAL A 616 35.63 -13.61 10.71
C VAL A 616 35.16 -13.02 12.04
N LEU A 617 33.86 -13.05 12.34
CA LEU A 617 33.32 -12.57 13.61
C LEU A 617 33.88 -13.33 14.80
N LYS A 618 34.08 -14.65 14.66
CA LYS A 618 34.70 -15.49 15.68
C LYS A 618 36.14 -15.09 15.93
N ALA A 619 36.93 -14.90 14.87
CA ALA A 619 38.31 -14.44 15.00
C ALA A 619 38.39 -13.07 15.71
N ILE A 620 37.47 -12.15 15.40
CA ILE A 620 37.37 -10.85 16.09
C ILE A 620 37.02 -11.06 17.58
N GLN A 621 36.05 -11.92 17.90
CA GLN A 621 35.67 -12.17 19.29
C GLN A 621 36.81 -12.82 20.09
N ASP A 622 37.56 -13.72 19.48
CA ASP A 622 38.72 -14.37 20.09
C ASP A 622 39.83 -13.35 20.39
N GLU A 623 40.08 -12.41 19.46
CA GLU A 623 41.04 -11.31 19.65
C GLU A 623 40.60 -10.32 20.76
N LEU A 624 39.30 -10.14 20.95
CA LEU A 624 38.72 -9.36 22.07
C LEU A 624 38.77 -10.10 23.42
N GLY A 625 39.48 -11.24 23.49
CA GLY A 625 39.71 -12.02 24.71
C GLY A 625 38.70 -13.14 24.94
N GLY A 626 37.82 -13.45 23.98
CA GLY A 626 36.95 -14.63 23.94
C GLY A 626 35.88 -14.74 25.05
N SER A 627 35.88 -13.82 26.02
CA SER A 627 34.99 -13.82 27.19
C SER A 627 33.79 -12.89 27.05
N LEU A 628 33.88 -11.92 26.13
CA LEU A 628 32.79 -11.00 25.80
C LEU A 628 32.18 -11.40 24.47
N SER A 629 30.85 -11.44 24.43
CA SER A 629 30.09 -11.71 23.21
C SER A 629 30.21 -10.52 22.25
N ILE A 630 30.37 -10.80 20.95
CA ILE A 630 30.47 -9.77 19.91
C ILE A 630 29.28 -8.80 19.91
N GLN A 631 28.09 -9.27 20.31
CA GLN A 631 26.88 -8.47 20.45
C GLN A 631 27.01 -7.30 21.43
N ALA A 632 27.89 -7.38 22.43
CA ALA A 632 28.12 -6.29 23.37
C ALA A 632 28.74 -5.04 22.71
N PHE A 633 29.35 -5.22 21.53
CA PHE A 633 30.06 -4.18 20.80
C PHE A 633 29.24 -3.52 19.69
N LEU A 634 27.98 -3.91 19.51
CA LEU A 634 27.14 -3.49 18.40
C LEU A 634 25.92 -2.72 18.89
N ASP A 635 25.40 -1.83 18.05
CA ASP A 635 24.13 -1.13 18.27
C ASP A 635 23.13 -1.41 17.12
N LEU A 636 23.64 -1.54 15.89
CA LEU A 636 22.87 -1.84 14.69
C LEU A 636 23.53 -2.98 13.89
N ILE A 637 22.75 -3.97 13.47
CA ILE A 637 23.16 -5.03 12.55
C ILE A 637 22.26 -5.00 11.33
N VAL A 638 22.84 -4.87 10.13
CA VAL A 638 22.10 -4.92 8.87
C VAL A 638 22.63 -6.05 8.00
N GLY A 639 21.73 -6.92 7.53
CA GLY A 639 22.12 -8.08 6.74
C GLY A 639 21.28 -8.30 5.49
N THR A 640 21.90 -8.86 4.45
CA THR A 640 21.23 -9.25 3.21
C THR A 640 21.28 -10.75 3.01
N SER A 641 20.16 -11.37 2.61
CA SER A 641 20.11 -12.80 2.28
C SER A 641 20.65 -13.64 3.43
N THR A 642 21.69 -14.45 3.20
CA THR A 642 22.37 -15.18 4.26
C THR A 642 22.94 -14.29 5.37
N GLY A 643 23.56 -13.15 5.06
CA GLY A 643 23.97 -12.18 6.07
C GLY A 643 22.79 -11.67 6.90
N GLY A 644 21.59 -11.60 6.30
CA GLY A 644 20.33 -11.32 7.00
C GLY A 644 19.94 -12.41 7.98
N ILE A 645 20.08 -13.69 7.61
CA ILE A 645 19.83 -14.83 8.52
C ILE A 645 20.79 -14.77 9.72
N ILE A 646 22.07 -14.48 9.48
CA ILE A 646 23.09 -14.34 10.53
C ILE A 646 22.78 -13.13 11.42
N ALA A 647 22.37 -12.00 10.84
CA ALA A 647 21.96 -10.81 11.58
C ALA A 647 20.78 -11.09 12.53
N LEU A 648 19.77 -11.84 12.07
CA LEU A 648 18.62 -12.25 12.89
C LEU A 648 19.03 -13.20 14.02
N ALA A 649 19.91 -14.15 13.74
CA ALA A 649 20.42 -15.10 14.74
C ALA A 649 21.25 -14.40 15.83
N LEU A 650 22.15 -13.48 15.44
CA LEU A 650 23.00 -12.75 16.37
C LEU A 650 22.28 -11.65 17.12
N GLY A 651 21.47 -10.85 16.43
CA GLY A 651 20.86 -9.64 17.00
C GLY A 651 19.50 -9.88 17.61
N THR A 652 18.56 -10.45 16.85
CA THR A 652 17.18 -10.67 17.32
C THR A 652 17.10 -11.85 18.28
N LYS A 653 17.80 -12.95 17.98
CA LYS A 653 17.81 -14.16 18.82
C LYS A 653 18.92 -14.22 19.86
N GLN A 654 19.93 -13.35 19.75
CA GLN A 654 21.05 -13.27 20.69
C GLN A 654 21.79 -14.59 20.90
N TRP A 655 21.91 -15.38 19.84
CA TRP A 655 22.67 -16.63 19.89
C TRP A 655 24.18 -16.37 19.97
N SER A 656 24.90 -17.24 20.66
CA SER A 656 26.37 -17.21 20.60
C SER A 656 26.87 -17.51 19.20
N LEU A 657 28.04 -17.00 18.82
CA LEU A 657 28.65 -17.27 17.51
C LEU A 657 28.81 -18.77 17.23
N ALA A 658 29.12 -19.57 18.25
CA ALA A 658 29.21 -21.02 18.14
C ALA A 658 27.87 -21.63 17.72
N ARG A 659 26.78 -21.26 18.40
CA ARG A 659 25.43 -21.71 18.04
C ARG A 659 25.01 -21.21 16.66
N CYS A 660 25.27 -19.95 16.33
CA CYS A 660 25.01 -19.41 14.99
C CYS A 660 25.69 -20.25 13.91
N THR A 661 26.92 -20.69 14.15
CA THR A 661 27.68 -21.54 13.22
C THR A 661 27.07 -22.92 13.06
N ASP A 662 26.78 -23.60 14.17
CA ASP A 662 26.19 -24.95 14.15
C ASP A 662 24.79 -24.95 13.50
N ASP A 663 23.94 -24.01 13.90
CA ASP A 663 22.58 -23.89 13.36
C ASP A 663 22.61 -23.44 11.88
N PHE A 664 23.57 -22.60 11.47
CA PHE A 664 23.74 -22.22 10.07
C PHE A 664 24.18 -23.38 9.17
N LEU A 665 25.11 -24.22 9.64
CA LEU A 665 25.53 -25.43 8.93
C LEU A 665 24.37 -26.42 8.79
N SER A 666 23.60 -26.61 9.87
CA SER A 666 22.37 -27.42 9.88
C SER A 666 21.34 -26.88 8.88
N LEU A 667 21.08 -25.57 8.90
CA LEU A 667 20.18 -24.89 7.97
C LEU A 667 20.61 -25.10 6.51
N CYS A 668 21.91 -24.98 6.20
CA CYS A 668 22.42 -25.19 4.85
C CYS A 668 22.19 -26.62 4.36
N ASN A 669 22.40 -27.62 5.22
CA ASN A 669 22.17 -29.02 4.89
C ASN A 669 20.69 -29.29 4.54
N ASP A 670 19.76 -28.72 5.32
CA ASP A 670 18.32 -28.93 5.14
C ASP A 670 17.76 -28.10 3.95
N ALA A 671 18.18 -26.84 3.82
CA ALA A 671 17.62 -25.88 2.87
C ALA A 671 18.00 -26.15 1.41
N PHE A 672 19.23 -26.61 1.12
CA PHE A 672 19.73 -26.80 -0.25
C PHE A 672 19.39 -28.19 -0.85
N THR A 673 18.23 -28.74 -0.47
CA THR A 673 17.70 -29.98 -1.06
C THR A 673 17.29 -29.75 -2.52
N LYS A 674 18.08 -30.29 -3.47
CA LYS A 674 17.82 -30.20 -4.91
C LYS A 674 16.47 -30.85 -5.29
N ARG A 675 15.79 -30.33 -6.31
CA ARG A 675 14.65 -31.02 -6.94
C ARG A 675 15.17 -32.13 -7.84
N ASP A 676 14.63 -33.34 -7.70
CA ASP A 676 15.04 -34.48 -8.52
C ASP A 676 14.67 -34.26 -10.00
N PRO A 677 15.64 -34.32 -10.94
CA PRO A 677 15.37 -34.09 -12.35
C PRO A 677 14.63 -35.23 -13.06
N GLU A 678 14.60 -36.44 -12.49
CA GLU A 678 14.15 -37.65 -13.20
C GLU A 678 12.65 -37.98 -13.04
N SER A 679 11.94 -37.30 -12.14
CA SER A 679 10.54 -37.63 -11.80
C SER A 679 9.48 -36.79 -12.53
N ILE A 680 9.86 -35.88 -13.45
CA ILE A 680 8.93 -34.97 -14.13
C ILE A 680 9.03 -35.14 -15.67
N PRO A 681 7.96 -35.57 -16.36
CA PRO A 681 7.91 -35.64 -17.82
C PRO A 681 8.31 -34.30 -18.47
N LYS A 682 9.14 -34.35 -19.53
CA LYS A 682 9.73 -33.16 -20.18
C LYS A 682 8.72 -32.06 -20.56
N TRP A 683 7.47 -32.38 -20.88
CA TRP A 683 6.43 -31.39 -21.19
C TRP A 683 5.92 -30.61 -19.96
N MET A 684 6.00 -31.19 -18.76
CA MET A 684 5.73 -30.48 -17.49
C MET A 684 6.92 -29.65 -17.01
N THR A 685 8.15 -29.90 -17.50
CA THR A 685 9.33 -29.13 -17.08
C THR A 685 9.28 -27.65 -17.50
N LEU A 686 8.50 -27.30 -18.53
CA LEU A 686 8.30 -25.90 -18.93
C LEU A 686 7.49 -25.09 -17.89
N PHE A 687 6.60 -25.75 -17.13
CA PHE A 687 5.79 -25.15 -16.08
C PHE A 687 6.43 -25.28 -14.67
N ALA A 688 7.24 -26.34 -14.44
CA ALA A 688 7.80 -26.68 -13.13
C ALA A 688 9.12 -25.96 -12.76
N ARG A 689 9.81 -25.34 -13.73
CA ARG A 689 11.14 -24.71 -13.56
C ARG A 689 11.13 -23.31 -12.93
N GLN A 690 10.35 -23.11 -11.87
CA GLN A 690 10.32 -21.81 -11.19
C GLN A 690 11.50 -21.58 -10.21
N SER A 691 12.16 -22.63 -9.72
CA SER A 691 13.32 -22.52 -8.81
C SER A 691 14.15 -23.82 -8.75
N ILE A 692 15.45 -23.74 -8.47
CA ILE A 692 16.39 -24.88 -8.37
C ILE A 692 16.14 -25.72 -7.10
N TYR A 693 15.85 -25.06 -5.98
CA TYR A 693 15.65 -25.71 -4.68
C TYR A 693 14.17 -25.79 -4.28
N LYS A 694 13.85 -26.74 -3.41
CA LYS A 694 12.52 -26.85 -2.79
C LYS A 694 12.36 -25.74 -1.73
N THR A 695 11.26 -25.00 -1.78
CA THR A 695 11.00 -23.90 -0.84
C THR A 695 10.50 -24.38 0.53
N LYS A 696 9.73 -25.49 0.57
CA LYS A 696 9.18 -26.05 1.82
C LYS A 696 10.27 -26.47 2.83
N PRO A 697 11.37 -27.14 2.42
CA PRO A 697 12.49 -27.45 3.33
C PRO A 697 13.15 -26.22 3.92
N LEU A 698 13.40 -25.17 3.12
CA LEU A 698 13.94 -23.89 3.60
C LEU A 698 13.05 -23.30 4.70
N TYR A 699 11.74 -23.18 4.45
CA TYR A 699 10.82 -22.62 5.45
C TYR A 699 10.72 -23.49 6.71
N GLY A 700 10.70 -24.82 6.55
CA GLY A 700 10.72 -25.75 7.67
C GLY A 700 11.98 -25.60 8.53
N ALA A 701 13.15 -25.46 7.89
CA ALA A 701 14.43 -25.30 8.58
C ALA A 701 14.56 -23.93 9.25
N LEU A 702 14.17 -22.85 8.57
CA LEU A 702 14.12 -21.50 9.14
C LEU A 702 13.18 -21.43 10.33
N ARG A 703 11.96 -21.98 10.21
CA ARG A 703 10.97 -22.00 11.30
C ARG A 703 11.43 -22.86 12.47
N LYS A 704 12.08 -24.00 12.22
CA LYS A 704 12.65 -24.86 13.27
C LYS A 704 13.79 -24.16 14.02
N SER A 705 14.64 -23.42 13.30
CA SER A 705 15.81 -22.75 13.87
C SER A 705 15.42 -21.44 14.56
N LEU A 706 14.79 -20.52 13.84
CA LEU A 706 14.46 -19.18 14.32
C LEU A 706 13.09 -19.08 15.04
N GLY A 707 12.28 -20.15 15.08
CA GLY A 707 11.00 -20.14 15.81
C GLY A 707 9.96 -19.18 15.25
N ASP A 708 8.82 -19.07 15.94
CA ASP A 708 7.63 -18.30 15.51
C ASP A 708 7.51 -16.92 16.18
N ASP A 709 8.57 -16.44 16.85
CA ASP A 709 8.56 -15.13 17.50
C ASP A 709 8.37 -14.00 16.48
N LEU A 710 7.68 -12.95 16.88
CA LEU A 710 7.50 -11.75 16.07
C LEU A 710 8.85 -11.04 15.91
N MET A 711 9.06 -10.44 14.74
CA MET A 711 10.23 -9.61 14.45
C MET A 711 10.25 -8.37 15.34
N PHE A 712 9.08 -7.83 15.68
CA PHE A 712 8.90 -6.70 16.59
C PHE A 712 7.64 -6.89 17.44
N GLY A 713 7.62 -6.32 18.64
CA GLY A 713 6.49 -6.48 19.57
C GLY A 713 6.40 -7.88 20.16
N GLY A 714 5.18 -8.29 20.53
CA GLY A 714 4.90 -9.56 21.18
C GLY A 714 5.25 -9.60 22.67
N THR A 715 4.85 -10.67 23.36
CA THR A 715 5.13 -10.87 24.79
C THR A 715 6.51 -11.45 25.00
N HIS A 716 7.27 -10.89 25.95
CA HIS A 716 8.63 -11.35 26.27
C HIS A 716 8.69 -11.75 27.75
N GLU A 717 9.06 -13.00 28.01
CA GLU A 717 9.25 -13.51 29.38
C GLU A 717 10.62 -13.14 29.96
N GLN A 718 11.61 -12.93 29.09
CA GLN A 718 12.98 -12.64 29.46
C GLN A 718 13.48 -11.41 28.74
N GLN A 719 14.28 -10.62 29.44
CA GLN A 719 14.87 -9.43 28.88
C GLN A 719 16.01 -9.79 27.93
N ALA A 720 16.04 -9.12 26.78
CA ALA A 720 17.18 -9.14 25.87
C ALA A 720 18.45 -8.70 26.60
N GLN A 721 19.52 -9.48 26.48
CA GLN A 721 20.82 -9.18 27.09
C GLN A 721 21.42 -7.91 26.48
N PHE A 722 21.23 -7.72 25.17
CA PHE A 722 21.75 -6.57 24.42
C PHE A 722 20.61 -5.81 23.71
N PRO A 723 20.56 -4.47 23.74
CA PRO A 723 19.52 -3.69 23.07
C PRO A 723 19.84 -3.48 21.57
N LEU A 724 20.02 -4.57 20.83
CA LEU A 724 20.44 -4.53 19.43
C LEU A 724 19.29 -4.20 18.48
N LYS A 725 19.53 -3.24 17.58
CA LYS A 725 18.68 -2.98 16.42
C LYS A 725 19.13 -3.84 15.25
N VAL A 726 18.18 -4.45 14.55
CA VAL A 726 18.42 -5.38 13.45
C VAL A 726 17.53 -5.00 12.28
N ALA A 727 18.12 -4.93 11.08
CA ALA A 727 17.42 -4.77 9.83
C ALA A 727 17.87 -5.84 8.82
N VAL A 728 16.93 -6.38 8.05
CA VAL A 728 17.25 -7.26 6.91
C VAL A 728 16.69 -6.68 5.62
N THR A 729 17.48 -6.73 4.55
CA THR A 729 17.09 -6.18 3.25
C THR A 729 16.19 -7.14 2.49
N THR A 730 15.16 -6.63 1.84
CA THR A 730 14.26 -7.40 0.99
C THR A 730 13.78 -6.53 -0.17
N HIS A 731 12.95 -7.10 -1.02
CA HIS A 731 12.28 -6.38 -2.08
C HIS A 731 10.81 -6.81 -2.15
N SER A 732 9.91 -5.85 -2.00
CA SER A 732 8.45 -6.00 -1.95
C SER A 732 7.81 -5.77 -3.32
N ASP A 733 6.69 -6.44 -3.59
CA ASP A 733 5.87 -6.21 -4.78
C ASP A 733 4.98 -4.97 -4.69
N ILE A 734 4.95 -4.33 -3.52
CA ILE A 734 4.21 -3.11 -3.19
C ILE A 734 5.18 -2.02 -2.70
N GLY A 735 4.92 -0.77 -3.07
CA GLY A 735 5.67 0.41 -2.65
C GLY A 735 6.85 0.72 -3.56
N LYS A 736 7.95 1.23 -3.00
CA LYS A 736 9.15 1.64 -3.75
C LYS A 736 9.89 0.45 -4.39
N GLY A 737 9.61 -0.76 -3.91
CA GLY A 737 10.25 -2.00 -4.33
C GLY A 737 11.28 -2.45 -3.31
N PRO A 738 12.47 -1.82 -3.22
CA PRO A 738 13.43 -2.12 -2.15
C PRO A 738 12.80 -1.84 -0.77
N ALA A 739 13.02 -2.74 0.20
CA ALA A 739 12.42 -2.62 1.52
C ALA A 739 13.30 -3.23 2.61
N ILE A 740 13.06 -2.86 3.86
CA ILE A 740 13.71 -3.46 5.03
C ILE A 740 12.69 -4.03 6.01
N ILE A 741 13.05 -5.13 6.67
CA ILE A 741 12.27 -5.72 7.77
C ILE A 741 13.12 -5.59 9.03
N THR A 742 12.57 -5.01 10.09
CA THR A 742 13.35 -4.56 11.25
C THR A 742 12.77 -5.03 12.57
N ASN A 743 13.57 -5.04 13.65
CA ASN A 743 13.10 -5.27 15.03
C ASN A 743 12.91 -3.96 15.82
N TYR A 744 12.82 -2.84 15.11
CA TYR A 744 12.63 -1.52 15.65
C TYR A 744 11.66 -0.75 14.77
N SER A 745 11.05 0.30 15.30
CA SER A 745 10.26 1.23 14.50
C SER A 745 10.95 2.59 14.47
N ARG A 746 10.75 3.33 13.38
CA ARG A 746 11.18 4.73 13.21
C ARG A 746 10.18 5.46 12.31
N PRO A 747 10.15 6.80 12.33
CA PRO A 747 9.39 7.58 11.35
C PRO A 747 9.82 7.25 9.93
N ASP A 748 8.86 7.27 9.01
CA ASP A 748 9.18 7.18 7.59
C ASP A 748 9.88 8.47 7.14
N ASN A 749 10.72 8.37 6.12
CA ASN A 749 11.38 9.52 5.53
C ASN A 749 11.09 9.52 4.04
N SER A 750 10.42 10.58 3.58
CA SER A 750 9.95 10.73 2.20
C SER A 750 11.09 10.70 1.17
N ASN A 751 12.33 10.97 1.59
CA ASN A 751 13.52 10.91 0.75
C ASN A 751 14.16 9.52 0.66
N ASP A 752 13.72 8.53 1.43
CA ASP A 752 14.33 7.19 1.42
C ASP A 752 14.03 6.46 0.09
N GLU A 753 15.00 5.71 -0.43
CA GLU A 753 14.85 4.87 -1.63
C GLU A 753 14.24 3.48 -1.34
N TYR A 754 13.81 3.23 -0.10
CA TYR A 754 13.17 1.99 0.35
C TYR A 754 12.00 2.24 1.28
N ASP A 755 11.23 1.18 1.51
CA ASP A 755 10.15 1.12 2.48
C ASP A 755 10.59 0.37 3.75
N LEU A 756 10.18 0.85 4.92
CA LEU A 756 10.26 0.09 6.17
C LEU A 756 9.00 -0.77 6.32
N ILE A 757 9.17 -2.09 6.33
CA ILE A 757 8.05 -3.03 6.52
C ILE A 757 7.72 -3.13 8.00
N ARG A 758 6.63 -2.45 8.38
CA ARG A 758 6.03 -2.54 9.71
C ARG A 758 4.52 -2.57 9.59
N SER A 759 3.90 -3.49 10.30
CA SER A 759 2.43 -3.55 10.42
C SER A 759 2.00 -2.86 11.70
N SER A 760 0.86 -2.17 11.68
CA SER A 760 0.29 -1.54 12.88
C SER A 760 -0.16 -2.56 13.91
N HIS A 761 -0.66 -3.71 13.46
CA HIS A 761 -1.24 -4.75 14.30
C HIS A 761 -0.33 -5.98 14.45
N PRO A 762 -0.25 -6.59 15.65
CA PRO A 762 0.63 -7.74 15.92
C PRO A 762 0.34 -8.97 15.04
N GLU A 763 -0.92 -9.23 14.69
CA GLU A 763 -1.29 -10.40 13.87
C GLU A 763 -0.85 -10.30 12.41
N GLN A 764 -0.44 -9.10 11.99
CA GLN A 764 0.11 -8.83 10.66
C GLN A 764 1.62 -8.57 10.71
N GLU A 765 2.24 -8.68 11.89
CA GLU A 765 3.69 -8.52 12.04
C GLU A 765 4.41 -9.76 11.52
N MET A 766 5.55 -9.54 10.85
CA MET A 766 6.37 -10.64 10.38
C MET A 766 7.02 -11.37 11.54
N LYS A 767 7.10 -12.69 11.44
CA LYS A 767 7.93 -13.50 12.34
C LYS A 767 9.39 -13.44 11.93
N VAL A 768 10.29 -13.75 12.86
CA VAL A 768 11.74 -13.77 12.61
C VAL A 768 12.10 -14.73 11.46
N TRP A 769 11.47 -15.92 11.41
CA TRP A 769 11.71 -16.86 10.31
C TRP A 769 11.13 -16.39 8.96
N GLU A 770 10.06 -15.60 8.98
CA GLU A 770 9.45 -15.02 7.78
C GLU A 770 10.32 -13.90 7.22
N ALA A 771 10.90 -13.07 8.09
CA ALA A 771 11.90 -12.07 7.70
C ALA A 771 13.13 -12.74 7.06
N ALA A 772 13.62 -13.83 7.65
CA ALA A 772 14.69 -14.66 7.09
C ALA A 772 14.31 -15.27 5.73
N ALA A 773 13.07 -15.74 5.56
CA ALA A 773 12.57 -16.28 4.31
C ALA A 773 12.44 -15.21 3.22
N ALA A 774 11.95 -14.01 3.57
CA ALA A 774 11.82 -12.87 2.68
C ALA A 774 13.18 -12.42 2.13
N THR A 775 14.17 -12.21 3.03
CA THR A 775 15.50 -11.75 2.63
C THR A 775 16.28 -12.79 1.81
N SER A 776 16.01 -14.09 1.97
CA SER A 776 16.74 -15.18 1.28
C SER A 776 16.02 -15.78 0.06
N ALA A 777 14.89 -15.19 -0.36
CA ALA A 777 14.09 -15.65 -1.49
C ALA A 777 14.74 -15.29 -2.86
N ALA A 778 15.95 -15.78 -3.10
CA ALA A 778 16.77 -15.44 -4.25
C ALA A 778 16.16 -15.96 -5.57
N PRO A 779 15.88 -15.09 -6.56
CA PRO A 779 15.35 -15.51 -7.84
C PRO A 779 16.25 -16.57 -8.51
N LYS A 780 15.63 -17.53 -9.21
CA LYS A 780 16.23 -18.77 -9.76
C LYS A 780 16.53 -19.85 -8.72
N TYR A 781 16.90 -19.49 -7.49
CA TYR A 781 17.23 -20.47 -6.44
C TYR A 781 16.01 -20.90 -5.64
N PHE A 782 15.24 -19.95 -5.14
CA PHE A 782 14.01 -20.15 -4.36
C PHE A 782 12.81 -19.48 -5.02
N LYS A 783 11.61 -19.80 -4.53
CA LYS A 783 10.38 -19.09 -4.92
C LYS A 783 10.25 -17.86 -4.02
N THR A 784 9.64 -16.80 -4.54
CA THR A 784 9.20 -15.62 -3.79
C THR A 784 8.43 -16.01 -2.54
N PHE A 785 8.73 -15.31 -1.45
CA PHE A 785 8.06 -15.47 -0.18
C PHE A 785 6.76 -14.68 -0.21
N ILE A 786 5.66 -15.27 0.28
CA ILE A 786 4.37 -14.59 0.38
C ILE A 786 4.01 -14.58 1.86
N HIS A 787 3.84 -13.38 2.42
CA HIS A 787 3.45 -13.23 3.81
C HIS A 787 1.93 -13.33 3.95
N GLU A 788 1.44 -14.46 4.47
CA GLU A 788 0.01 -14.82 4.45
C GLU A 788 -0.91 -13.77 5.11
N ALA A 789 -0.48 -13.17 6.23
CA ALA A 789 -1.30 -12.19 6.96
C ALA A 789 -1.55 -10.91 6.15
N THR A 790 -0.57 -10.49 5.36
CA THR A 790 -0.65 -9.25 4.57
C THR A 790 -0.92 -9.48 3.08
N ASP A 791 -0.73 -10.71 2.58
CA ASP A 791 -0.74 -11.08 1.15
C ASP A 791 0.35 -10.35 0.31
N ARG A 792 1.44 -9.90 0.98
CA ARG A 792 2.57 -9.23 0.33
C ARG A 792 3.61 -10.23 -0.16
N SER A 793 4.23 -9.95 -1.31
CA SER A 793 5.25 -10.81 -1.89
C SER A 793 6.65 -10.20 -1.74
N PHE A 794 7.63 -11.03 -1.36
CA PHE A 794 8.99 -10.62 -1.08
C PHE A 794 10.02 -11.48 -1.83
N VAL A 795 11.04 -10.82 -2.37
CA VAL A 795 12.22 -11.45 -2.99
C VAL A 795 13.50 -10.93 -2.33
N ASP A 796 14.58 -11.67 -2.54
CA ASP A 796 15.89 -11.38 -1.93
C ASP A 796 16.38 -9.95 -2.20
N GLY A 797 16.85 -9.29 -1.14
CA GLY A 797 17.37 -7.91 -1.16
C GLY A 797 18.68 -7.76 -1.95
N ALA A 798 19.40 -8.85 -2.23
CA ALA A 798 20.61 -8.87 -3.05
C ALA A 798 20.39 -8.39 -4.49
N LEU A 799 19.12 -8.29 -4.94
CA LEU A 799 18.77 -7.64 -6.21
C LEU A 799 19.14 -6.15 -6.24
N TYR A 800 19.17 -5.49 -5.07
CA TYR A 800 19.45 -4.06 -4.95
C TYR A 800 20.66 -3.80 -4.04
N TRP A 801 20.64 -4.30 -2.80
CA TRP A 801 21.73 -4.16 -1.83
C TRP A 801 22.31 -5.52 -1.47
N ASN A 802 23.25 -6.05 -2.27
CA ASN A 802 23.97 -7.26 -1.84
C ASN A 802 24.97 -6.98 -0.70
N ASN A 803 25.52 -5.77 -0.68
CA ASN A 803 26.26 -5.24 0.46
C ASN A 803 25.43 -4.11 1.08
N PRO A 804 24.91 -4.28 2.31
CA PRO A 804 24.00 -3.30 2.90
C PRO A 804 24.71 -2.18 3.68
N ALA A 805 26.02 -1.95 3.53
CA ALA A 805 26.75 -0.98 4.36
C ALA A 805 26.24 0.47 4.20
N VAL A 806 25.91 0.89 2.97
CA VAL A 806 25.35 2.21 2.69
C VAL A 806 23.97 2.37 3.33
N LEU A 807 23.14 1.33 3.22
CA LEU A 807 21.83 1.28 3.87
C LEU A 807 21.97 1.31 5.40
N ALA A 808 22.96 0.62 5.95
CA ALA A 808 23.22 0.60 7.39
C ALA A 808 23.62 1.97 7.92
N GLU A 809 24.41 2.73 7.16
CA GLU A 809 24.74 4.12 7.48
C GLU A 809 23.51 5.04 7.40
N SER A 810 22.67 4.86 6.38
CA SER A 810 21.40 5.60 6.28
C SER A 810 20.49 5.32 7.48
N GLU A 811 20.28 4.05 7.83
CA GLU A 811 19.46 3.67 8.99
C GLU A 811 20.06 4.17 10.31
N ARG A 812 21.38 4.18 10.45
CA ARG A 812 22.06 4.76 11.62
C ARG A 812 21.68 6.23 11.82
N GLN A 813 21.71 7.02 10.76
CA GLN A 813 21.39 8.44 10.81
C GLN A 813 19.91 8.67 11.18
N LEU A 814 19.01 7.82 10.70
CA LEU A 814 17.58 7.89 10.98
C LEU A 814 17.23 7.44 12.40
N LEU A 815 17.92 6.43 12.92
CA LEU A 815 17.74 5.89 14.28
C LEU A 815 18.32 6.79 15.36
N TRP A 816 19.41 7.50 15.06
CA TRP A 816 20.07 8.43 15.97
C TRP A 816 20.31 9.79 15.29
N PRO A 817 19.25 10.60 15.10
CA PRO A 817 19.36 11.89 14.41
C PRO A 817 20.32 12.88 15.07
N ASP A 818 20.44 12.83 16.41
CA ASP A 818 21.40 13.61 17.20
C ASP A 818 22.87 13.29 16.84
N LYS A 819 23.10 12.15 16.17
CA LYS A 819 24.40 11.65 15.74
C LYS A 819 24.53 11.55 14.22
N ALA A 820 23.55 12.04 13.47
CA ALA A 820 23.55 11.91 12.01
C ALA A 820 24.72 12.68 11.36
N ALA A 821 25.11 13.83 11.93
CA ALA A 821 26.18 14.68 11.42
C ALA A 821 27.61 14.19 11.77
N VAL A 822 27.74 13.12 12.56
CA VAL A 822 29.03 12.58 13.00
C VAL A 822 29.19 11.15 12.47
N GLU A 823 30.43 10.77 12.15
CA GLU A 823 30.76 9.41 11.74
C GLU A 823 30.47 8.38 12.86
N PRO A 824 30.10 7.13 12.53
CA PRO A 824 30.01 6.06 13.52
C PRO A 824 31.38 5.81 14.16
N ASP A 825 31.38 5.37 15.43
CA ASP A 825 32.61 4.93 16.09
C ASP A 825 33.21 3.72 15.37
N ILE A 826 32.33 2.83 14.89
CA ILE A 826 32.70 1.62 14.15
C ILE A 826 31.62 1.37 13.09
N LEU A 827 32.05 1.16 11.83
CA LEU A 827 31.26 0.50 10.81
C LEU A 827 32.07 -0.69 10.28
N LEU A 828 31.63 -1.90 10.61
CA LEU A 828 32.26 -3.14 10.17
C LEU A 828 31.39 -3.78 9.07
N SER A 829 31.89 -3.81 7.83
CA SER A 829 31.25 -4.52 6.72
C SER A 829 32.02 -5.81 6.41
N ILE A 830 31.33 -6.95 6.45
CA ILE A 830 31.94 -8.27 6.23
C ILE A 830 31.29 -8.91 5.01
N GLY A 831 32.10 -9.14 3.98
CA GLY A 831 31.67 -9.79 2.75
C GLY A 831 31.77 -11.31 2.79
N THR A 832 31.03 -11.98 1.91
CA THR A 832 31.07 -13.46 1.75
C THR A 832 32.17 -13.97 0.81
N GLY A 833 33.24 -13.18 0.65
CA GLY A 833 34.38 -13.50 -0.23
C GLY A 833 34.12 -13.28 -1.73
N GLN A 834 35.19 -13.02 -2.48
CA GLN A 834 35.15 -12.80 -3.92
C GLN A 834 36.14 -13.74 -4.63
N HIS A 835 35.79 -14.15 -5.85
CA HIS A 835 36.68 -15.01 -6.65
C HIS A 835 37.80 -14.16 -7.27
N THR A 836 39.06 -14.55 -7.07
CA THR A 836 40.24 -13.78 -7.50
C THR A 836 40.22 -13.41 -8.99
N ALA A 837 39.72 -14.29 -9.86
CA ALA A 837 39.59 -13.99 -11.28
C ALA A 837 38.68 -12.79 -11.58
N HIS A 838 37.55 -12.66 -10.85
CA HIS A 838 36.64 -11.52 -11.00
C HIS A 838 37.27 -10.22 -10.50
N ILE A 839 38.05 -10.29 -9.41
CA ILE A 839 38.81 -9.14 -8.89
C ILE A 839 39.80 -8.66 -9.94
N ASN A 840 40.57 -9.58 -10.52
CA ASN A 840 41.56 -9.24 -11.55
C ASN A 840 40.90 -8.63 -12.80
N GLU A 841 39.72 -9.12 -13.21
CA GLU A 841 38.95 -8.51 -14.30
C GLU A 841 38.46 -7.10 -13.96
N GLN A 842 38.01 -6.85 -12.73
CA GLN A 842 37.57 -5.52 -12.29
C GLN A 842 38.72 -4.52 -12.21
N ILE A 843 39.88 -4.94 -11.68
CA ILE A 843 41.09 -4.11 -11.63
C ILE A 843 41.54 -3.77 -13.05
N ALA A 844 41.59 -4.76 -13.96
CA ALA A 844 41.94 -4.53 -15.36
C ALA A 844 40.94 -3.60 -16.09
N ALA A 845 39.65 -3.64 -15.72
CA ALA A 845 38.64 -2.73 -16.26
C ALA A 845 38.81 -1.29 -15.74
N GLN A 846 39.20 -1.10 -14.48
CA GLN A 846 39.50 0.22 -13.91
C GLN A 846 40.78 0.82 -14.53
N ASP A 847 41.82 0.01 -14.73
CA ASP A 847 43.08 0.46 -15.33
C ASP A 847 42.96 0.81 -16.82
N SER A 848 41.94 0.28 -17.51
CA SER A 848 41.70 0.55 -18.94
C SER A 848 40.79 1.76 -19.21
N GLY A 849 40.37 2.50 -18.18
CA GLY A 849 39.57 3.73 -18.33
C GLY A 849 38.16 3.52 -18.90
N ASN A 850 37.74 2.27 -19.09
CA ASN A 850 36.41 1.90 -19.54
C ASN A 850 35.57 1.49 -18.34
N THR A 851 35.06 2.46 -17.58
CA THR A 851 33.92 2.21 -16.70
C THR A 851 32.63 2.26 -17.53
N PRO A 852 31.76 1.23 -17.48
CA PRO A 852 30.43 1.27 -18.08
C PRO A 852 29.47 2.23 -17.36
#